data_AF-A0A7C9DX65-F1
#
_entry.id   AF-A0A7C9DX65-F1
#
_cell.length_a   1.000
_cell.length_b   1.000
_cell.length_c   1.000
_cell.angle_alpha   90.00
_cell.angle_beta   90.00
_cell.angle_gamma   90.00
#
_symmetry.space_group_name_H-M   'P 1'
#
loop_
_entity.id
_entity.type
_entity.pdbx_description
1 polymer ?
#
loop_
_entity_poly.entity_id
_entity_poly.type
_entity_poly.pdbx_seq_one_letter_code
_entity_poly.pdbx_strand_id
1 'polypeptide(L)'
;ANTSLVVQATSQVAEVMFESALNVLLFLSYLLDISGQVYMLPAEMSKIQHEFIPMVHEIIAEWLIIHFLTTMPSESPCVEDFSSHLSSLRIDNNNNIDRMSSTEKLGSIDFTLASVLRLDAQCYSAVLGSHSLNRLPQPGCFPNLIQHFSGWIIWGGFGEKPLHAFGHSTHLAQSLLRHGQCNAVENLLMIVDAHMRHEKLFGSVQSIDGDWCVLHHLLGCCLLAQAQGEPRCSPREKKVNESMRCYFRASSGEGAAHALRKLPCEAGLRHPSTSGCVSIATWKLDYNQCVMQKFEQHGMSDAACQFALAALEQVDEAVRSDSNAAEVFLTDELATSIKGRLWGNVFKYALDLDEFYDAYCAMVSNPDEESKYICLRRFMIVLHECGATKILCNSHLPFIGLNHKVEQELAWKAARSDISTRPNPYKLLYAFEMHQQNWRMAATYIYLYSTLLKSEMSMSAYQNTSLALQERLNGISAAINCLHLVHPMYACIDVQMASQLPNASHPSKKARTLEEKSGGVDSQTQGQKSYVVIEELEDEFVLTSAEYLLYLANVKWMNTGNENLPSHLVALLVEKNLYDMALTVILRFWKDSGLKKELERVFSAMALKCIPSKYSSPIIGSPSLRLMSSKNGAMIGGPSDVGVHSNQPKSSEWEVLEQYLGKYKKFHGRLPVVVAETLLCSDPQIELPLWLTDYFKGARRERRDMSGQESDPAALFRLYVDYGRYPEATELLLEYIEAYASMRPAGIIHRKRPFATWFPYTAIECLWCHLEEAIRAGHMPEQCVKLKALLHGALQSRLILLEADSKDTVCSAG
;
A
#
# COMPACT_ATOMS: atom_id res chain seq x y z
N ALA A 1 9.71 42.51 -50.29
CA ALA A 1 9.21 43.67 -51.06
C ALA A 1 8.34 43.23 -52.24
N ASN A 2 8.86 42.49 -53.23
CA ASN A 2 8.04 42.03 -54.36
C ASN A 2 6.92 41.07 -53.97
N THR A 3 7.15 40.19 -52.99
CA THR A 3 6.15 39.22 -52.51
C THR A 3 5.01 39.88 -51.75
N SER A 4 5.30 40.82 -50.84
CA SER A 4 4.29 41.56 -50.08
C SER A 4 3.41 42.44 -50.99
N LEU A 5 3.99 43.08 -52.01
CA LEU A 5 3.23 43.89 -52.98
C LEU A 5 2.23 43.06 -53.78
N VAL A 6 2.63 41.88 -54.28
CA VAL A 6 1.71 41.00 -55.02
C VAL A 6 0.60 40.47 -54.11
N VAL A 7 0.95 40.07 -52.87
CA VAL A 7 -0.02 39.59 -51.87
C VAL A 7 -1.06 40.67 -51.51
N GLN A 8 -0.61 41.90 -51.29
CA GLN A 8 -1.49 43.02 -50.96
C GLN A 8 -2.42 43.37 -52.13
N ALA A 9 -1.91 43.36 -53.37
CA ALA A 9 -2.74 43.58 -54.54
C ALA A 9 -3.73 42.44 -54.79
N THR A 10 -3.32 41.19 -54.54
CA THR A 10 -4.24 40.03 -54.63
C THR A 10 -5.34 40.10 -53.58
N SER A 11 -5.05 40.64 -52.40
CA SER A 11 -6.04 40.85 -51.33
C SER A 11 -7.12 41.86 -51.74
N GLN A 12 -6.71 43.01 -52.30
CA GLN A 12 -7.64 44.04 -52.79
C GLN A 12 -8.50 43.55 -53.96
N VAL A 13 -7.92 42.79 -54.90
CA VAL A 13 -8.69 42.19 -55.99
C VAL A 13 -9.68 41.16 -55.45
N ALA A 14 -9.25 40.30 -54.52
CA ALA A 14 -10.11 39.27 -53.94
C ALA A 14 -11.29 39.87 -53.15
N GLU A 15 -11.07 40.97 -52.42
CA GLU A 15 -12.12 41.69 -51.69
C GLU A 15 -13.21 42.22 -52.64
N VAL A 16 -12.82 42.94 -53.70
CA VAL A 16 -13.77 43.49 -54.69
C VAL A 16 -14.51 42.37 -55.44
N MET A 17 -13.81 41.30 -55.79
CA MET A 17 -14.41 40.16 -56.48
C MET A 17 -15.39 39.38 -55.59
N PHE A 18 -15.05 39.22 -54.30
CA PHE A 18 -15.93 38.60 -53.30
C PHE A 18 -17.21 39.42 -53.08
N GLU A 19 -17.10 40.74 -52.87
CA GLU A 19 -18.26 41.62 -52.73
C GLU A 19 -19.14 41.61 -53.97
N SER A 20 -18.52 41.62 -55.16
CA SER A 20 -19.24 41.56 -56.43
C SER A 20 -20.00 40.24 -56.58
N ALA A 21 -19.38 39.11 -56.25
CA ALA A 21 -20.03 37.80 -56.31
C ALA A 21 -21.18 37.68 -55.30
N LEU A 22 -21.01 38.22 -54.09
CA LEU A 22 -22.06 38.25 -53.07
C LEU A 22 -23.25 39.14 -53.49
N ASN A 23 -22.99 40.29 -54.13
CA ASN A 23 -24.02 41.14 -54.71
C ASN A 23 -24.79 40.42 -55.83
N VAL A 24 -24.10 39.62 -56.66
CA VAL A 24 -24.75 38.78 -57.68
C VAL A 24 -25.62 37.70 -57.03
N LEU A 25 -25.15 37.06 -55.95
CA LEU A 25 -25.94 36.06 -55.22
C LEU A 25 -27.20 36.68 -54.60
N LEU A 26 -27.06 37.85 -53.97
CA LEU A 26 -28.20 38.61 -53.43
C LEU A 26 -29.19 38.97 -54.56
N PHE A 27 -28.69 39.44 -55.71
CA PHE A 27 -29.54 39.74 -56.85
C PHE A 27 -30.30 38.49 -57.35
N LEU A 28 -29.62 37.35 -57.48
CA LEU A 28 -30.25 36.09 -57.93
C LEU A 28 -31.28 35.57 -56.93
N SER A 29 -31.02 35.69 -55.62
CA SER A 29 -31.99 35.31 -54.58
C SER A 29 -33.21 36.24 -54.57
N TYR A 30 -33.02 37.56 -54.64
CA TYR A 30 -34.14 38.49 -54.78
C TYR A 30 -34.95 38.26 -56.06
N LEU A 31 -34.30 37.91 -57.17
CA LEU A 31 -34.97 37.59 -58.42
C LEU A 31 -35.83 36.32 -58.29
N LEU A 32 -35.38 35.31 -57.54
CA LEU A 32 -36.17 34.13 -57.23
C LEU A 32 -37.36 34.45 -56.32
N ASP A 33 -37.18 35.32 -55.33
CA ASP A 33 -38.27 35.73 -54.42
C ASP A 33 -39.34 36.56 -55.12
N ILE A 34 -38.95 37.37 -56.12
CA ILE A 34 -39.84 38.24 -56.91
C ILE A 34 -40.27 37.55 -58.23
N SER A 35 -39.89 36.29 -58.45
CA SER A 35 -40.14 35.52 -59.68
C SER A 35 -41.61 35.53 -60.14
N GLY A 36 -42.55 35.52 -59.19
CA GLY A 36 -43.99 35.61 -59.45
C GLY A 36 -44.47 36.97 -59.98
N GLN A 37 -43.75 38.06 -59.70
CA GLN A 37 -44.06 39.42 -60.20
C GLN A 37 -43.34 39.73 -61.52
N VAL A 38 -42.25 39.03 -61.82
CA VAL A 38 -41.44 39.20 -63.05
C VAL A 38 -41.90 38.28 -64.19
N TYR A 39 -42.92 37.43 -63.97
CA TYR A 39 -43.40 36.43 -64.92
C TYR A 39 -42.30 35.49 -65.44
N MET A 40 -41.35 35.10 -64.58
CA MET A 40 -40.29 34.17 -64.96
C MET A 40 -40.83 32.75 -65.21
N LEU A 41 -40.28 32.07 -66.22
CA LEU A 41 -40.67 30.70 -66.52
C LEU A 41 -40.14 29.75 -65.42
N PRO A 42 -40.89 28.71 -65.02
CA PRO A 42 -40.42 27.73 -64.02
C PRO A 42 -39.09 27.05 -64.41
N ALA A 43 -38.82 26.91 -65.72
CA ALA A 43 -37.55 26.40 -66.24
C ALA A 43 -36.37 27.36 -65.97
N GLU A 44 -36.60 28.67 -66.04
CA GLU A 44 -35.61 29.70 -65.73
C GLU A 44 -35.34 29.74 -64.22
N MET A 45 -36.38 29.60 -63.39
CA MET A 45 -36.22 29.46 -61.94
C MET A 45 -35.41 28.23 -61.56
N SER A 46 -35.67 27.07 -62.17
CA SER A 46 -34.88 25.87 -61.93
C SER A 46 -33.43 26.02 -62.39
N LYS A 47 -33.19 26.73 -63.49
CA LYS A 47 -31.83 27.01 -63.98
C LYS A 47 -31.07 27.91 -63.02
N ILE A 48 -31.73 28.93 -62.48
CA ILE A 48 -31.13 29.83 -61.48
C ILE A 48 -30.84 29.08 -60.18
N GLN A 49 -31.76 28.25 -59.71
CA GLN A 49 -31.60 27.49 -58.47
C GLN A 49 -30.56 26.37 -58.56
N HIS A 50 -30.48 25.65 -59.67
CA HIS A 50 -29.63 24.46 -59.78
C HIS A 50 -28.31 24.69 -60.53
N GLU A 51 -28.17 25.73 -61.34
CA GLU A 51 -26.95 25.99 -62.12
C GLU A 51 -26.25 27.29 -61.69
N PHE A 52 -26.97 28.41 -61.66
CA PHE A 52 -26.34 29.71 -61.38
C PHE A 52 -26.00 29.94 -59.90
N ILE A 53 -26.89 29.58 -58.97
CA ILE A 53 -26.62 29.75 -57.54
C ILE A 53 -25.42 28.89 -57.09
N PRO A 54 -25.33 27.58 -57.41
CA PRO A 54 -24.15 26.79 -57.07
C PRO A 54 -22.86 27.34 -57.68
N MET A 55 -22.88 27.76 -58.95
CA MET A 55 -21.73 28.37 -59.62
C MET A 55 -21.26 29.66 -58.92
N VAL A 56 -22.19 30.53 -58.49
CA VAL A 56 -21.84 31.74 -57.75
C VAL A 56 -21.31 31.40 -56.36
N HIS A 57 -21.84 30.37 -55.70
CA HIS A 57 -21.31 29.88 -54.42
C HIS A 57 -19.89 29.33 -54.53
N GLU A 58 -19.54 28.63 -55.61
CA GLU A 58 -18.17 28.17 -55.90
C GLU A 58 -17.23 29.37 -56.03
N ILE A 59 -17.60 30.37 -56.84
CA ILE A 59 -16.83 31.61 -57.03
C ILE A 59 -16.64 32.36 -55.71
N ILE A 60 -17.69 32.45 -54.88
CA ILE A 60 -17.61 33.08 -53.55
C ILE A 60 -16.61 32.33 -52.66
N ALA A 61 -16.65 31.00 -52.64
CA ALA A 61 -15.73 30.19 -51.83
C ALA A 61 -14.27 30.31 -52.30
N GLU A 62 -14.02 30.30 -53.61
CA GLU A 62 -12.69 30.51 -54.19
C GLU A 62 -12.09 31.86 -53.80
N TRP A 63 -12.84 32.95 -53.97
CA TRP A 63 -12.38 34.29 -53.61
C TRP A 63 -12.26 34.48 -52.09
N LEU A 64 -13.12 33.83 -51.31
CA LEU A 64 -13.03 33.82 -49.85
C LEU A 64 -11.73 33.15 -49.37
N ILE A 65 -11.33 32.02 -49.98
CA ILE A 65 -10.06 31.35 -49.67
C ILE A 65 -8.87 32.24 -50.03
N ILE A 66 -8.88 32.86 -51.21
CA ILE A 66 -7.80 33.78 -51.61
C ILE A 66 -7.73 34.98 -50.66
N HIS A 67 -8.87 35.59 -50.35
CA HIS A 67 -8.94 36.72 -49.44
C HIS A 67 -8.46 36.34 -48.03
N PHE A 68 -8.88 35.19 -47.51
CA PHE A 68 -8.44 34.66 -46.23
C PHE A 68 -6.92 34.45 -46.18
N LEU A 69 -6.34 33.76 -47.16
CA LEU A 69 -4.90 33.48 -47.20
C LEU A 69 -4.05 34.75 -47.35
N THR A 70 -4.57 35.77 -48.02
CA THR A 70 -3.84 37.02 -48.28
C THR A 70 -3.96 38.03 -47.14
N THR A 71 -4.99 37.94 -46.30
CA THR A 71 -5.24 38.86 -45.17
C THR A 71 -4.77 38.33 -43.83
N MET A 72 -4.82 37.02 -43.60
CA MET A 72 -4.45 36.45 -42.30
C MET A 72 -2.94 36.49 -42.07
N PRO A 73 -2.50 37.04 -40.92
CA PRO A 73 -1.09 37.01 -40.54
C PRO A 73 -0.65 35.58 -40.23
N SER A 74 0.61 35.27 -40.51
CA SER A 74 1.23 34.03 -40.04
C SER A 74 1.42 34.08 -38.53
N GLU A 75 1.10 32.98 -37.85
CA GLU A 75 1.42 32.79 -36.44
C GLU A 75 2.91 32.47 -36.28
N SER A 76 3.56 32.95 -35.21
CA SER A 76 4.88 32.45 -34.86
C SER A 76 4.74 30.98 -34.44
N PRO A 77 5.64 30.06 -34.86
CA PRO A 77 5.60 28.70 -34.34
C PRO A 77 5.69 28.76 -32.82
N CYS A 78 4.72 28.16 -32.13
CA CYS A 78 4.77 27.99 -30.70
C CYS A 78 6.09 27.26 -30.39
N VAL A 79 6.87 27.77 -29.43
CA VAL A 79 8.21 27.25 -29.08
C VAL A 79 8.12 25.75 -28.86
N GLU A 80 8.45 24.96 -29.89
CA GLU A 80 8.65 23.52 -29.76
C GLU A 80 10.05 23.29 -29.22
N ASP A 81 10.15 22.29 -28.34
CA ASP A 81 11.39 21.81 -27.74
C ASP A 81 12.52 21.75 -28.77
N PHE A 82 13.69 22.29 -28.40
CA PHE A 82 14.95 22.25 -29.16
C PHE A 82 15.28 20.86 -29.78
N SER A 83 14.67 19.78 -29.31
CA SER A 83 14.75 18.43 -29.86
C SER A 83 14.07 18.22 -31.23
N SER A 84 12.92 18.85 -31.52
CA SER A 84 12.26 18.69 -32.84
C SER A 84 13.10 19.33 -33.95
N HIS A 85 13.66 20.50 -33.67
CA HIS A 85 14.62 21.19 -34.52
C HIS A 85 15.88 20.35 -34.80
N LEU A 86 16.43 19.64 -33.80
CA LEU A 86 17.59 18.76 -33.98
C LEU A 86 17.28 17.55 -34.86
N SER A 87 16.08 16.98 -34.76
CA SER A 87 15.66 15.83 -35.59
C SER A 87 15.34 16.20 -37.04
N SER A 88 15.01 17.48 -37.30
CA SER A 88 14.70 18.01 -38.62
C SER A 88 15.94 18.46 -39.43
N LEU A 89 17.12 18.49 -38.80
CA LEU A 89 18.40 18.79 -39.47
C LEU A 89 18.82 17.63 -40.39
N ARG A 90 18.13 17.48 -41.53
CA ARG A 90 18.74 16.86 -42.71
C ARG A 90 19.71 17.89 -43.31
N ILE A 91 20.97 17.76 -42.90
CA ILE A 91 22.12 18.48 -43.46
C ILE A 91 22.33 17.95 -44.87
N ASP A 92 21.56 18.42 -45.85
CA ASP A 92 21.90 18.36 -47.27
C ASP A 92 20.84 19.14 -48.08
N ASN A 93 21.12 20.42 -48.35
CA ASN A 93 20.79 21.16 -49.58
C ASN A 93 20.77 22.69 -49.35
N ASN A 94 21.36 23.43 -50.29
CA ASN A 94 21.42 24.90 -50.31
C ASN A 94 20.07 25.64 -50.22
N ASN A 95 18.93 24.94 -50.38
CA ASN A 95 17.58 25.50 -50.25
C ASN A 95 17.16 25.75 -48.78
N ASN A 96 17.90 25.23 -47.79
CA ASN A 96 17.56 25.39 -46.37
C ASN A 96 17.94 26.77 -45.80
N ILE A 97 18.84 27.52 -46.44
CA ILE A 97 19.28 28.85 -45.97
C ILE A 97 18.17 29.90 -46.15
N ASP A 98 17.42 29.83 -47.26
CA ASP A 98 16.23 30.68 -47.49
C ASP A 98 15.04 30.27 -46.61
N ARG A 99 14.93 28.98 -46.24
CA ARG A 99 13.93 28.52 -45.26
C ARG A 99 14.21 29.04 -43.86
N MET A 100 15.46 28.99 -43.37
CA MET A 100 15.83 29.50 -42.04
C MET A 100 15.60 31.02 -41.91
N SER A 101 15.93 31.81 -42.93
CA SER A 101 15.68 33.26 -42.91
C SER A 101 14.19 33.64 -43.06
N SER A 102 13.37 32.73 -43.56
CA SER A 102 11.91 32.88 -43.66
C SER A 102 11.20 32.46 -42.37
N THR A 103 11.73 31.47 -41.66
CA THR A 103 11.21 31.06 -40.33
C THR A 103 11.43 32.14 -39.26
N GLU A 104 12.45 32.98 -39.40
CA GLU A 104 12.69 34.15 -38.54
C GLU A 104 11.65 35.28 -38.71
N LYS A 105 10.87 35.26 -39.80
CA LYS A 105 9.85 36.29 -40.12
C LYS A 105 8.40 35.85 -39.85
N LEU A 106 8.19 34.60 -39.46
CA LEU A 106 6.90 34.07 -39.04
C LEU A 106 6.42 34.80 -37.78
N GLY A 107 5.16 35.26 -37.76
CA GLY A 107 4.62 36.07 -36.65
C GLY A 107 4.77 37.59 -36.82
N SER A 108 5.37 38.06 -37.92
CA SER A 108 5.39 39.50 -38.23
C SER A 108 4.09 39.93 -38.94
N ILE A 109 3.59 41.12 -38.59
CA ILE A 109 2.31 41.66 -39.08
C ILE A 109 2.28 41.77 -40.62
N ASP A 110 3.45 41.96 -41.25
CA ASP A 110 3.59 42.11 -42.70
C ASP A 110 3.72 40.76 -43.45
N PHE A 111 3.76 39.63 -42.74
CA PHE A 111 3.97 38.29 -43.30
C PHE A 111 2.70 37.44 -43.19
N THR A 112 1.92 37.42 -44.27
CA THR A 112 0.63 36.71 -44.36
C THR A 112 0.79 35.27 -44.82
N LEU A 113 -0.23 34.43 -44.63
CA LEU A 113 -0.19 33.00 -45.02
C LEU A 113 0.14 32.78 -46.51
N ALA A 114 -0.36 33.67 -47.38
CA ALA A 114 -0.05 33.67 -48.82
C ALA A 114 1.44 33.86 -49.11
N SER A 115 2.17 34.55 -48.24
CA SER A 115 3.63 34.72 -48.36
C SER A 115 4.40 33.44 -47.98
N VAL A 116 3.89 32.65 -47.03
CA VAL A 116 4.40 31.32 -46.67
C VAL A 116 4.20 30.33 -47.83
N LEU A 117 2.99 30.26 -48.36
CA LEU A 117 2.62 29.36 -49.46
C LEU A 117 3.40 29.65 -50.75
N ARG A 118 3.69 30.92 -51.03
CA ARG A 118 4.47 31.33 -52.22
C ARG A 118 5.93 30.88 -52.18
N LEU A 119 6.51 30.70 -50.99
CA LEU A 119 7.86 30.16 -50.83
C LEU A 119 7.90 28.67 -51.21
N ASP A 120 6.87 27.90 -50.86
CA ASP A 120 6.74 26.50 -51.25
C ASP A 120 6.41 26.35 -52.75
N ALA A 121 5.62 27.27 -53.34
CA ALA A 121 5.29 27.30 -54.77
C ALA A 121 6.52 27.45 -55.69
N GLN A 122 7.55 28.18 -55.23
CA GLN A 122 8.79 28.42 -55.98
C GLN A 122 9.61 27.13 -56.17
N CYS A 123 9.42 26.11 -55.32
CA CYS A 123 10.06 24.81 -55.48
C CYS A 123 9.44 23.95 -56.59
N TYR A 124 8.19 24.19 -56.98
CA TYR A 124 7.46 23.32 -57.91
C TYR A 124 7.44 23.81 -59.37
N SER A 125 7.72 25.10 -59.62
CA SER A 125 7.71 25.63 -60.99
C SER A 125 9.12 26.05 -61.43
N ALA A 126 9.71 25.25 -62.32
CA ALA A 126 10.88 25.63 -63.11
C ALA A 126 10.58 26.79 -64.10
N VAL A 127 9.32 27.21 -64.21
CA VAL A 127 8.84 28.24 -65.15
C VAL A 127 8.83 29.65 -64.54
N LEU A 128 8.95 29.79 -63.21
CA LEU A 128 9.35 31.07 -62.59
C LEU A 128 10.86 31.32 -62.70
N GLY A 129 11.50 30.80 -63.75
CA GLY A 129 12.89 31.07 -64.06
C GLY A 129 13.14 32.57 -64.25
N SER A 130 14.05 33.10 -63.45
CA SER A 130 14.87 34.29 -63.76
C SER A 130 14.27 35.70 -63.66
N HIS A 131 13.28 35.94 -62.79
CA HIS A 131 13.06 37.31 -62.29
C HIS A 131 13.54 37.41 -60.85
N SER A 132 14.83 37.68 -60.74
CA SER A 132 15.55 38.02 -59.51
C SER A 132 14.70 38.87 -58.56
N LEU A 133 14.58 38.42 -57.31
CA LEU A 133 13.86 39.01 -56.17
C LEU A 133 14.21 40.47 -55.83
N ASN A 134 15.09 41.12 -56.59
CA ASN A 134 15.64 42.45 -56.33
C ASN A 134 15.17 43.55 -57.32
N ARG A 135 14.26 43.28 -58.26
CA ARG A 135 13.69 44.34 -59.13
C ARG A 135 12.16 44.38 -59.07
N LEU A 136 11.60 45.57 -58.91
CA LEU A 136 10.16 45.82 -59.04
C LEU A 136 9.68 45.34 -60.44
N PRO A 137 8.58 44.56 -60.53
CA PRO A 137 8.03 44.13 -61.81
C PRO A 137 7.51 45.33 -62.62
N GLN A 138 7.55 45.23 -63.95
CA GLN A 138 6.92 46.24 -64.81
C GLN A 138 5.40 46.28 -64.58
N PRO A 139 4.76 47.47 -64.58
CA PRO A 139 3.35 47.63 -64.22
C PRO A 139 2.38 46.83 -65.10
N GLY A 140 2.74 46.57 -66.37
CA GLY A 140 1.95 45.75 -67.28
C GLY A 140 1.94 44.24 -66.98
N CYS A 141 2.91 43.74 -66.20
CA CYS A 141 3.01 42.31 -65.84
C CYS A 141 2.27 41.98 -64.54
N PHE A 142 1.82 43.00 -63.80
CA PHE A 142 1.22 42.84 -62.48
C PHE A 142 -0.16 42.14 -62.52
N PRO A 143 -1.07 42.42 -63.47
CA PRO A 143 -2.32 41.68 -63.61
C PRO A 143 -2.09 40.18 -63.88
N ASN A 144 -1.13 39.85 -64.75
CA ASN A 144 -0.78 38.45 -65.04
C ASN A 144 -0.20 37.76 -63.80
N LEU A 145 0.64 38.43 -63.01
CA LEU A 145 1.16 37.90 -61.75
C LEU A 145 0.06 37.63 -60.71
N ILE A 146 -0.94 38.52 -60.61
CA ILE A 146 -2.11 38.34 -59.74
C ILE A 146 -2.96 37.15 -60.20
N GLN A 147 -3.22 37.05 -61.52
CA GLN A 147 -4.00 35.96 -62.11
C GLN A 147 -3.28 34.60 -61.98
N HIS A 148 -1.96 34.56 -62.16
CA HIS A 148 -1.17 33.35 -61.95
C HIS A 148 -1.14 32.94 -60.47
N PHE A 149 -1.06 33.91 -59.54
CA PHE A 149 -1.03 33.62 -58.12
C PHE A 149 -2.39 33.14 -57.59
N SER A 150 -3.48 33.82 -57.94
CA SER A 150 -4.85 33.39 -57.62
C SER A 150 -5.19 32.04 -58.28
N GLY A 151 -4.82 31.85 -59.54
CA GLY A 151 -4.98 30.58 -60.24
C GLY A 151 -4.20 29.43 -59.60
N TRP A 152 -2.98 29.69 -59.10
CA TRP A 152 -2.20 28.69 -58.36
C TRP A 152 -2.84 28.32 -57.02
N ILE A 153 -3.38 29.28 -56.27
CA ILE A 153 -4.07 29.00 -54.98
C ILE A 153 -5.29 28.09 -55.18
N ILE A 154 -6.05 28.25 -56.27
CA ILE A 154 -7.25 27.46 -56.50
C ILE A 154 -6.92 26.13 -57.18
N TRP A 155 -6.12 26.16 -58.24
CA TRP A 155 -5.95 25.03 -59.18
C TRP A 155 -4.60 24.31 -59.06
N GLY A 156 -3.63 24.87 -58.33
CA GLY A 156 -2.28 24.34 -58.22
C GLY A 156 -1.40 24.57 -59.44
N GLY A 157 -0.36 23.74 -59.61
CA GLY A 157 0.60 23.85 -60.72
C GLY A 157 -0.01 23.47 -62.07
N PHE A 158 0.40 24.16 -63.14
CA PHE A 158 -0.01 23.85 -64.52
C PHE A 158 0.52 22.47 -64.96
N GLY A 159 -0.25 21.40 -64.74
CA GLY A 159 0.11 20.06 -65.20
C GLY A 159 -0.95 19.00 -64.93
N GLU A 160 -1.63 19.08 -63.79
CA GLU A 160 -2.75 18.20 -63.46
C GLU A 160 -3.97 19.07 -63.22
N LYS A 161 -4.99 18.97 -64.09
CA LYS A 161 -6.28 19.57 -63.76
C LYS A 161 -6.78 18.84 -62.51
N PRO A 162 -6.94 19.49 -61.34
CA PRO A 162 -7.66 18.84 -60.26
C PRO A 162 -9.07 18.54 -60.80
N LEU A 163 -9.57 17.34 -60.53
CA LEU A 163 -10.88 16.91 -61.01
C LEU A 163 -12.03 17.76 -60.42
N HIS A 164 -11.75 18.56 -59.36
CA HIS A 164 -12.69 19.35 -58.58
C HIS A 164 -12.09 20.69 -58.12
N ALA A 165 -12.93 21.72 -57.91
CA ALA A 165 -12.56 23.10 -57.59
C ALA A 165 -11.73 23.29 -56.30
N PHE A 166 -11.76 22.31 -55.38
CA PHE A 166 -11.06 22.40 -54.09
C PHE A 166 -9.97 21.34 -53.89
N GLY A 167 -9.58 20.59 -54.93
CA GLY A 167 -8.54 19.56 -54.80
C GLY A 167 -7.20 20.11 -54.27
N HIS A 168 -6.84 21.35 -54.65
CA HIS A 168 -5.61 22.00 -54.19
C HIS A 168 -5.66 22.45 -52.73
N SER A 169 -6.84 22.63 -52.13
CA SER A 169 -7.00 23.05 -50.73
C SER A 169 -6.37 22.06 -49.74
N THR A 170 -6.38 20.77 -50.08
CA THR A 170 -5.73 19.71 -49.28
C THR A 170 -4.20 19.85 -49.28
N HIS A 171 -3.61 20.23 -50.41
CA HIS A 171 -2.18 20.51 -50.55
C HIS A 171 -1.79 21.81 -49.84
N LEU A 172 -2.62 22.85 -49.92
CA LEU A 172 -2.43 24.09 -49.17
C LEU A 172 -2.48 23.83 -47.65
N ALA A 173 -3.45 23.05 -47.18
CA ALA A 173 -3.56 22.65 -45.77
C ALA A 173 -2.33 21.87 -45.30
N GLN A 174 -1.80 20.95 -46.11
CA GLN A 174 -0.56 20.22 -45.79
C GLN A 174 0.66 21.15 -45.72
N SER A 175 0.81 22.08 -46.66
CA SER A 175 1.90 23.06 -46.66
C SER A 175 1.82 23.94 -45.41
N LEU A 176 0.65 24.48 -45.08
CA LEU A 176 0.44 25.29 -43.88
C LEU A 176 0.69 24.52 -42.57
N LEU A 177 0.29 23.24 -42.50
CA LEU A 177 0.59 22.36 -41.37
C LEU A 177 2.10 22.15 -41.19
N ARG A 178 2.88 22.00 -42.27
CA ARG A 178 4.35 21.89 -42.19
C ARG A 178 5.00 23.14 -41.58
N HIS A 179 4.38 24.31 -41.72
CA HIS A 179 4.85 25.59 -41.17
C HIS A 179 4.21 25.94 -39.82
N GLY A 180 3.51 24.99 -39.18
CA GLY A 180 2.92 25.16 -37.84
C GLY A 180 1.67 26.04 -37.78
N GLN A 181 1.07 26.40 -38.91
CA GLN A 181 -0.06 27.34 -39.01
C GLN A 181 -1.41 26.66 -38.74
N CYS A 182 -1.61 26.09 -37.56
CA CYS A 182 -2.72 25.18 -37.31
C CYS A 182 -4.10 25.88 -37.24
N ASN A 183 -4.17 27.11 -36.73
CA ASN A 183 -5.42 27.87 -36.68
C ASN A 183 -5.89 28.31 -38.08
N ALA A 184 -4.93 28.67 -38.93
CA ALA A 184 -5.20 29.02 -40.32
C ALA A 184 -5.75 27.83 -41.11
N VAL A 185 -5.21 26.64 -40.89
CA VAL A 185 -5.68 25.42 -41.56
C VAL A 185 -7.07 25.03 -41.08
N GLU A 186 -7.37 25.13 -39.78
CA GLU A 186 -8.73 24.90 -39.28
C GLU A 186 -9.75 25.78 -40.00
N ASN A 187 -9.51 27.09 -40.07
CA ASN A 187 -10.39 28.02 -40.77
C ASN A 187 -10.53 27.70 -42.27
N LEU A 188 -9.42 27.39 -42.94
CA LEU A 188 -9.43 26.99 -44.34
C LEU A 188 -10.28 25.72 -44.56
N LEU A 189 -10.07 24.69 -43.73
CA LEU A 189 -10.79 23.42 -43.83
C LEU A 189 -12.27 23.58 -43.44
N MET A 190 -12.61 24.49 -42.51
CA MET A 190 -13.99 24.83 -42.17
C MET A 190 -14.72 25.53 -43.33
N ILE A 191 -14.04 26.43 -44.06
CA ILE A 191 -14.59 27.06 -45.27
C ILE A 191 -14.86 26.01 -46.34
N VAL A 192 -13.91 25.10 -46.57
CA VAL A 192 -14.05 24.01 -47.56
C VAL A 192 -15.14 23.03 -47.14
N ASP A 193 -15.23 22.64 -45.88
CA ASP A 193 -16.27 21.73 -45.39
C ASP A 193 -17.68 22.36 -45.45
N ALA A 194 -17.82 23.66 -45.14
CA ALA A 194 -19.08 24.38 -45.30
C ALA A 194 -19.55 24.36 -46.77
N HIS A 195 -18.62 24.57 -47.72
CA HIS A 195 -18.94 24.54 -49.14
C HIS A 195 -19.32 23.13 -49.63
N MET A 196 -18.55 22.11 -49.25
CA MET A 196 -18.82 20.70 -49.58
C MET A 196 -20.20 20.23 -49.06
N ARG A 197 -20.66 20.73 -47.90
CA ARG A 197 -22.02 20.43 -47.39
C ARG A 197 -23.11 21.09 -48.24
N HIS A 198 -22.86 22.27 -48.80
CA HIS A 198 -23.78 22.93 -49.72
C HIS A 198 -23.86 22.22 -51.07
N GLU A 199 -22.75 21.73 -51.63
CA GLU A 199 -22.76 20.93 -52.86
C GLU A 199 -23.56 19.62 -52.71
N LYS A 200 -23.48 18.96 -51.55
CA LYS A 200 -24.27 17.74 -51.24
C LYS A 200 -25.79 17.97 -51.26
N LEU A 201 -26.26 19.20 -51.03
CA LEU A 201 -27.68 19.57 -51.10
C LEU A 201 -28.19 19.75 -52.54
N PHE A 202 -27.31 20.04 -53.51
CA PHE A 202 -27.68 20.36 -54.89
C PHE A 202 -27.35 19.28 -55.93
N GLY A 203 -26.58 18.25 -55.56
CA GLY A 203 -26.58 16.94 -56.22
C GLY A 203 -25.38 16.64 -57.13
N SER A 204 -24.41 15.89 -56.61
CA SER A 204 -23.79 14.76 -57.31
C SER A 204 -23.22 13.78 -56.26
N VAL A 205 -23.68 12.52 -56.29
CA VAL A 205 -23.45 11.53 -55.22
C VAL A 205 -22.26 10.59 -55.54
N GLN A 206 -21.53 10.81 -56.62
CA GLN A 206 -20.58 9.80 -57.12
C GLN A 206 -19.18 10.38 -57.31
N SER A 207 -18.38 10.41 -56.22
CA SER A 207 -16.89 10.30 -56.17
C SER A 207 -16.21 11.07 -55.02
N ILE A 208 -16.96 11.77 -54.16
CA ILE A 208 -16.42 12.78 -53.22
C ILE A 208 -15.79 12.19 -51.94
N ASP A 209 -16.02 10.89 -51.65
CA ASP A 209 -15.72 10.33 -50.33
C ASP A 209 -14.23 10.26 -49.98
N GLY A 210 -13.34 10.12 -50.97
CA GLY A 210 -11.89 10.05 -50.74
C GLY A 210 -11.29 11.37 -50.23
N ASP A 211 -11.63 12.49 -50.87
CA ASP A 211 -11.10 13.81 -50.52
C ASP A 211 -11.70 14.32 -49.20
N TRP A 212 -12.95 13.96 -48.92
CA TRP A 212 -13.59 14.24 -47.64
C TRP A 212 -12.88 13.52 -46.48
N CYS A 213 -12.43 12.27 -46.69
CA CYS A 213 -11.62 11.55 -45.70
C CYS A 213 -10.26 12.21 -45.45
N VAL A 214 -9.61 12.70 -46.50
CA VAL A 214 -8.34 13.45 -46.39
C VAL A 214 -8.52 14.74 -45.61
N LEU A 215 -9.60 15.48 -45.88
CA LEU A 215 -9.93 16.72 -45.18
C LEU A 215 -10.13 16.48 -43.68
N HIS A 216 -10.92 15.47 -43.30
CA HIS A 216 -11.14 15.13 -41.88
C HIS A 216 -9.85 14.64 -41.20
N HIS A 217 -8.98 13.91 -41.91
CA HIS A 217 -7.69 13.51 -41.37
C HIS A 217 -6.80 14.72 -41.08
N LEU A 218 -6.69 15.65 -42.03
CA LEU A 218 -5.90 16.88 -41.87
C LEU A 218 -6.48 17.78 -40.77
N LEU A 219 -7.80 17.92 -40.69
CA LEU A 219 -8.48 18.65 -39.63
C LEU A 219 -8.19 18.03 -38.26
N GLY A 220 -8.25 16.70 -38.15
CA GLY A 220 -7.85 15.97 -36.94
C GLY A 220 -6.40 16.26 -36.54
N CYS A 221 -5.48 16.31 -37.51
CA CYS A 221 -4.08 16.68 -37.27
C CYS A 221 -3.92 18.13 -36.78
N CYS A 222 -4.68 19.08 -37.32
CA CYS A 222 -4.65 20.48 -36.91
C CYS A 222 -5.11 20.65 -35.46
N LEU A 223 -6.27 20.09 -35.14
CA LEU A 223 -6.86 20.18 -33.79
C LEU A 223 -5.96 19.51 -32.74
N LEU A 224 -5.28 18.43 -33.11
CA LEU A 224 -4.31 17.75 -32.25
C LEU A 224 -3.06 18.60 -31.99
N ALA A 225 -2.55 19.28 -33.01
CA ALA A 225 -1.41 20.18 -32.88
C ALA A 225 -1.76 21.42 -32.03
N GLN A 226 -2.96 21.99 -32.22
CA GLN A 226 -3.45 23.09 -31.36
C GLN A 226 -3.62 22.66 -29.90
N ALA A 227 -4.13 21.45 -29.66
CA ALA A 227 -4.30 20.90 -28.32
C ALA A 227 -2.96 20.71 -27.56
N GLN A 228 -1.82 20.65 -28.27
CA GLN A 228 -0.49 20.58 -27.66
C GLN A 228 -0.01 21.95 -27.17
N GLY A 229 -0.31 23.02 -27.91
CA GLY A 229 0.09 24.38 -27.55
C GLY A 229 -0.72 25.00 -26.41
N GLU A 230 -1.91 24.44 -26.10
CA GLU A 230 -2.77 24.95 -25.03
C GLU A 230 -2.48 24.30 -23.66
N PRO A 231 -2.42 25.10 -22.56
CA PRO A 231 -2.32 24.56 -21.21
C PRO A 231 -3.53 23.68 -20.89
N ARG A 232 -3.36 22.71 -19.97
CA ARG A 232 -4.40 21.74 -19.56
C ARG A 232 -5.65 22.46 -19.02
N CYS A 233 -6.62 22.72 -19.89
CA CYS A 233 -7.88 23.39 -19.62
C CYS A 233 -9.03 22.72 -20.42
N SER A 234 -10.29 22.99 -20.06
CA SER A 234 -11.49 22.50 -20.77
C SER A 234 -11.55 22.75 -22.30
N PRO A 235 -10.97 23.80 -22.92
CA PRO A 235 -10.88 23.91 -24.38
C PRO A 235 -10.02 22.80 -25.01
N ARG A 236 -8.96 22.34 -24.35
CA ARG A 236 -8.08 21.28 -24.85
C ARG A 236 -8.81 19.95 -24.97
N GLU A 237 -9.57 19.55 -23.96
CA GLU A 237 -10.37 18.32 -23.99
C GLU A 237 -11.43 18.36 -25.10
N LYS A 238 -12.05 19.53 -25.35
CA LYS A 238 -13.00 19.69 -26.46
C LYS A 238 -12.31 19.54 -27.83
N LYS A 239 -11.15 20.17 -28.03
CA LYS A 239 -10.37 20.06 -29.28
C LYS A 239 -9.88 18.63 -29.52
N VAL A 240 -9.49 17.92 -28.47
CA VAL A 240 -9.11 16.50 -28.53
C VAL A 240 -10.31 15.64 -28.93
N ASN A 241 -11.46 15.84 -28.27
CA ASN A 241 -12.69 15.12 -28.62
C ASN A 241 -13.13 15.38 -30.07
N GLU A 242 -12.99 16.61 -30.55
CA GLU A 242 -13.29 16.95 -31.94
C GLU A 242 -12.28 16.34 -32.92
N SER A 243 -10.98 16.36 -32.58
CA SER A 243 -9.94 15.66 -33.34
C SER A 243 -10.23 14.16 -33.45
N MET A 244 -10.63 13.50 -32.35
CA MET A 244 -11.03 12.09 -32.37
C MET A 244 -12.19 11.83 -33.33
N ARG A 245 -13.26 12.66 -33.27
CA ARG A 245 -14.40 12.55 -34.19
C ARG A 245 -13.97 12.70 -35.65
N CYS A 246 -13.04 13.60 -35.94
CA CYS A 246 -12.50 13.79 -37.29
C CYS A 246 -11.74 12.55 -37.76
N TYR A 247 -10.91 11.95 -36.91
CA TYR A 247 -10.20 10.72 -37.24
C TYR A 247 -11.14 9.52 -37.49
N PHE A 248 -12.20 9.37 -36.68
CA PHE A 248 -13.22 8.33 -36.92
C PHE A 248 -14.02 8.57 -38.21
N ARG A 249 -14.33 9.82 -38.55
CA ARG A 249 -14.98 10.15 -39.83
C ARG A 249 -14.06 9.84 -41.02
N ALA A 250 -12.78 10.16 -40.91
CA ALA A 250 -11.79 9.90 -41.95
C ALA A 250 -11.59 8.41 -42.27
N SER A 251 -11.80 7.51 -41.30
CA SER A 251 -11.70 6.06 -41.54
C SER A 251 -12.97 5.43 -42.13
N SER A 252 -14.08 6.17 -42.16
CA SER A 252 -15.42 5.64 -42.48
C SER A 252 -15.86 5.77 -43.95
N GLY A 253 -15.23 6.65 -44.74
CA GLY A 253 -15.68 6.93 -46.12
C GLY A 253 -15.23 5.90 -47.16
N GLU A 254 -16.00 5.80 -48.25
CA GLU A 254 -15.69 4.93 -49.39
C GLU A 254 -14.44 5.43 -50.12
N GLY A 255 -13.44 4.56 -50.31
CA GLY A 255 -12.16 4.95 -50.93
C GLY A 255 -11.14 5.63 -50.01
N ALA A 256 -11.41 5.73 -48.70
CA ALA A 256 -10.49 6.30 -47.71
C ALA A 256 -9.08 5.68 -47.76
N ALA A 257 -8.99 4.35 -47.93
CA ALA A 257 -7.73 3.62 -48.01
C ALA A 257 -6.84 4.08 -49.17
N HIS A 258 -7.44 4.38 -50.32
CA HIS A 258 -6.70 4.84 -51.51
C HIS A 258 -6.34 6.33 -51.41
N ALA A 259 -7.23 7.17 -50.90
CA ALA A 259 -7.00 8.60 -50.77
C ALA A 259 -5.96 8.94 -49.68
N LEU A 260 -6.07 8.33 -48.50
CA LEU A 260 -5.16 8.58 -47.38
C LEU A 260 -3.77 7.97 -47.59
N ARG A 261 -3.64 6.90 -48.39
CA ARG A 261 -2.34 6.33 -48.77
C ARG A 261 -1.52 7.26 -49.68
N LYS A 262 -2.18 8.17 -50.41
CA LYS A 262 -1.52 9.18 -51.26
C LYS A 262 -0.92 10.34 -50.46
N LEU A 263 -1.23 10.44 -49.16
CA LEU A 263 -0.66 11.49 -48.32
C LEU A 263 0.84 11.23 -48.05
N PRO A 264 1.68 12.28 -48.07
CA PRO A 264 3.10 12.15 -47.75
C PRO A 264 3.30 11.72 -46.28
N CYS A 265 4.37 10.97 -45.99
CA CYS A 265 4.73 10.49 -44.64
C CYS A 265 4.71 11.59 -43.56
N GLU A 266 4.94 12.84 -43.97
CA GLU A 266 4.97 14.03 -43.12
C GLU A 266 3.58 14.44 -42.58
N ALA A 267 2.48 13.92 -43.15
CA ALA A 267 1.13 14.07 -42.61
C ALA A 267 0.85 13.17 -41.39
N GLY A 268 1.82 12.37 -40.96
CA GLY A 268 1.74 11.55 -39.75
C GLY A 268 1.22 10.13 -39.95
N LEU A 269 1.04 9.69 -41.20
CA LEU A 269 0.72 8.30 -41.52
C LEU A 269 2.02 7.53 -41.80
N ARG A 270 2.35 6.55 -40.95
CA ARG A 270 3.36 5.54 -41.29
C ARG A 270 2.70 4.57 -42.26
N HIS A 271 3.18 4.53 -43.50
CA HIS A 271 2.61 3.62 -44.51
C HIS A 271 2.70 2.16 -44.01
N PRO A 272 1.57 1.42 -43.98
CA PRO A 272 1.61 0.00 -43.71
C PRO A 272 2.38 -0.70 -44.84
N SER A 273 3.20 -1.69 -44.48
CA SER A 273 4.11 -2.43 -45.36
C SER A 273 3.41 -3.31 -46.42
N THR A 274 2.08 -3.32 -46.47
CA THR A 274 1.33 -4.31 -47.26
C THR A 274 0.77 -3.67 -48.54
N SER A 275 1.45 -3.95 -49.65
CA SER A 275 1.19 -3.44 -51.00
C SER A 275 0.03 -4.15 -51.72
N GLY A 276 -1.09 -4.42 -51.04
CA GLY A 276 -2.24 -5.17 -51.60
C GLY A 276 -3.58 -4.44 -51.51
N CYS A 277 -4.61 -4.97 -52.17
CA CYS A 277 -6.01 -4.54 -51.97
C CYS A 277 -6.44 -5.03 -50.57
N VAL A 278 -6.22 -4.16 -49.58
CA VAL A 278 -6.50 -4.40 -48.17
C VAL A 278 -8.03 -4.35 -47.99
N SER A 279 -8.61 -5.36 -47.34
CA SER A 279 -10.04 -5.35 -46.97
C SER A 279 -10.37 -4.10 -46.13
N ILE A 280 -11.63 -3.65 -46.14
CA ILE A 280 -12.02 -2.44 -45.39
C ILE A 280 -11.70 -2.59 -43.89
N ALA A 281 -11.83 -3.79 -43.34
CA ALA A 281 -11.52 -4.09 -41.93
C ALA A 281 -10.02 -4.05 -41.63
N THR A 282 -9.17 -4.64 -42.48
CA THR A 282 -7.71 -4.60 -42.32
C THR A 282 -7.17 -3.17 -42.43
N TRP A 283 -7.72 -2.35 -43.34
CA TRP A 283 -7.37 -0.93 -43.45
C TRP A 283 -7.75 -0.16 -42.18
N LYS A 284 -8.98 -0.35 -41.67
CA LYS A 284 -9.44 0.32 -40.45
C LYS A 284 -8.59 -0.06 -39.25
N LEU A 285 -8.17 -1.32 -39.15
CA LEU A 285 -7.27 -1.79 -38.11
C LEU A 285 -5.90 -1.08 -38.15
N ASP A 286 -5.26 -1.04 -39.33
CA ASP A 286 -3.96 -0.39 -39.50
C ASP A 286 -4.05 1.12 -39.24
N TYR A 287 -5.13 1.75 -39.71
CA TYR A 287 -5.37 3.17 -39.52
C TYR A 287 -5.58 3.51 -38.04
N ASN A 288 -6.44 2.77 -37.33
CA ASN A 288 -6.69 2.99 -35.90
C ASN A 288 -5.41 2.76 -35.07
N GLN A 289 -4.58 1.78 -35.42
CA GLN A 289 -3.27 1.59 -34.76
C GLN A 289 -2.32 2.77 -35.00
N CYS A 290 -2.29 3.32 -36.21
CA CYS A 290 -1.48 4.49 -36.53
C CYS A 290 -1.95 5.72 -35.73
N VAL A 291 -3.26 5.96 -35.67
CA VAL A 291 -3.85 7.08 -34.92
C VAL A 291 -3.62 6.91 -33.41
N MET A 292 -3.80 5.70 -32.87
CA MET A 292 -3.48 5.36 -31.48
C MET A 292 -2.02 5.74 -31.13
N GLN A 293 -1.04 5.34 -31.95
CA GLN A 293 0.37 5.68 -31.75
C GLN A 293 0.62 7.20 -31.77
N LYS A 294 -0.15 7.95 -32.57
CA LYS A 294 -0.06 9.41 -32.64
C LYS A 294 -0.54 10.05 -31.34
N PHE A 295 -1.71 9.65 -30.83
CA PHE A 295 -2.20 10.15 -29.54
C PHE A 295 -1.28 9.75 -28.37
N GLU A 296 -0.67 8.55 -28.42
CA GLU A 296 0.33 8.13 -27.44
C GLU A 296 1.57 9.01 -27.44
N GLN A 297 2.11 9.37 -28.62
CA GLN A 297 3.25 10.29 -28.72
C GLN A 297 2.97 11.66 -28.10
N HIS A 298 1.71 12.10 -28.13
CA HIS A 298 1.28 13.37 -27.55
C HIS A 298 0.82 13.25 -26.08
N GLY A 299 0.95 12.07 -25.46
CA GLY A 299 0.58 11.85 -24.05
C GLY A 299 -0.93 11.96 -23.77
N MET A 300 -1.77 11.71 -24.78
CA MET A 300 -3.23 11.77 -24.68
C MET A 300 -3.79 10.35 -24.55
N SER A 301 -3.78 9.80 -23.34
CA SER A 301 -4.11 8.40 -23.05
C SER A 301 -5.59 8.04 -23.30
N ASP A 302 -6.54 8.90 -22.96
CA ASP A 302 -7.99 8.66 -23.20
C ASP A 302 -8.30 8.46 -24.68
N ALA A 303 -7.83 9.38 -25.53
CA ALA A 303 -8.02 9.28 -26.96
C ALA A 303 -7.35 8.04 -27.56
N ALA A 304 -6.12 7.73 -27.14
CA ALA A 304 -5.42 6.52 -27.57
C ALA A 304 -6.18 5.24 -27.17
N CYS A 305 -6.80 5.21 -25.98
CA CYS A 305 -7.62 4.11 -25.49
C CYS A 305 -8.82 3.84 -26.42
N GLN A 306 -9.55 4.89 -26.82
CA GLN A 306 -10.71 4.76 -27.71
C GLN A 306 -10.32 4.20 -29.09
N PHE A 307 -9.20 4.63 -29.66
CA PHE A 307 -8.70 4.06 -30.93
C PHE A 307 -8.19 2.62 -30.78
N ALA A 308 -7.63 2.26 -29.63
CA ALA A 308 -7.24 0.88 -29.35
C ALA A 308 -8.45 -0.06 -29.24
N LEU A 309 -9.55 0.38 -28.59
CA LEU A 309 -10.81 -0.36 -28.54
C LEU A 309 -11.46 -0.49 -29.93
N ALA A 310 -11.47 0.58 -30.71
CA ALA A 310 -11.96 0.54 -32.10
C ALA A 310 -11.11 -0.38 -32.98
N ALA A 311 -9.79 -0.45 -32.77
CA ALA A 311 -8.93 -1.40 -33.46
C ALA A 311 -9.27 -2.85 -33.07
N LEU A 312 -9.55 -3.12 -31.79
CA LEU A 312 -9.92 -4.45 -31.27
C LEU A 312 -11.19 -5.00 -31.93
N GLU A 313 -12.21 -4.17 -32.13
CA GLU A 313 -13.45 -4.56 -32.80
C GLU A 313 -13.21 -5.03 -34.25
N GLN A 314 -12.21 -4.45 -34.93
CA GLN A 314 -11.92 -4.76 -36.33
C GLN A 314 -10.97 -5.97 -36.51
N VAL A 315 -10.28 -6.45 -35.46
CA VAL A 315 -9.30 -7.56 -35.58
C VAL A 315 -9.97 -8.84 -36.08
N ASP A 316 -11.15 -9.15 -35.56
CA ASP A 316 -11.87 -10.36 -35.89
C ASP A 316 -12.28 -10.44 -37.36
N GLU A 317 -12.74 -9.33 -37.92
CA GLU A 317 -13.14 -9.25 -39.33
C GLU A 317 -11.92 -9.16 -40.26
N ALA A 318 -10.87 -8.44 -39.84
CA ALA A 318 -9.62 -8.30 -40.57
C ALA A 318 -8.95 -9.66 -40.80
N VAL A 319 -8.81 -10.47 -39.75
CA VAL A 319 -8.17 -11.80 -39.84
C VAL A 319 -9.02 -12.81 -40.62
N ARG A 320 -10.36 -12.72 -40.55
CA ARG A 320 -11.26 -13.56 -41.35
C ARG A 320 -11.15 -13.28 -42.84
N SER A 321 -10.98 -12.01 -43.22
CA SER A 321 -10.97 -11.55 -44.61
C SER A 321 -9.74 -11.96 -45.43
N ASP A 322 -8.61 -12.27 -44.77
CA ASP A 322 -7.35 -12.64 -45.43
C ASP A 322 -7.20 -14.15 -45.68
N SER A 323 -8.13 -15.00 -45.21
CA SER A 323 -7.97 -16.46 -45.21
C SER A 323 -8.71 -17.20 -46.33
N ASN A 324 -7.96 -17.92 -47.19
CA ASN A 324 -8.47 -19.10 -47.89
C ASN A 324 -8.51 -20.28 -46.88
N ALA A 325 -9.50 -21.16 -47.01
CA ALA A 325 -9.99 -22.13 -46.00
C ALA A 325 -8.99 -23.14 -45.37
N ALA A 326 -7.68 -23.08 -45.65
CA ALA A 326 -6.68 -24.05 -45.15
C ALA A 326 -5.75 -23.52 -44.03
N GLU A 327 -5.72 -22.22 -43.73
CA GLU A 327 -4.76 -21.60 -42.78
C GLU A 327 -5.36 -21.19 -41.41
N VAL A 328 -6.56 -21.67 -41.08
CA VAL A 328 -7.38 -21.21 -39.93
C VAL A 328 -6.68 -21.34 -38.56
N PHE A 329 -5.80 -22.32 -38.37
CA PHE A 329 -5.09 -22.52 -37.09
C PHE A 329 -3.98 -21.49 -36.84
N LEU A 330 -3.25 -21.06 -37.87
CA LEU A 330 -2.17 -20.06 -37.73
C LEU A 330 -2.74 -18.63 -37.62
N THR A 331 -3.91 -18.38 -38.20
CA THR A 331 -4.58 -17.09 -38.14
C THR A 331 -5.16 -16.77 -36.76
N ASP A 332 -5.57 -17.78 -36.01
CA ASP A 332 -6.10 -17.58 -34.64
C ASP A 332 -4.99 -17.23 -33.64
N GLU A 333 -3.80 -17.82 -33.80
CA GLU A 333 -2.58 -17.41 -33.07
C GLU A 333 -2.14 -15.96 -33.39
N LEU A 334 -2.26 -15.53 -34.65
CA LEU A 334 -1.99 -14.14 -35.04
C LEU A 334 -3.05 -13.18 -34.48
N ALA A 335 -4.33 -13.55 -34.53
CA ALA A 335 -5.42 -12.75 -33.97
C ALA A 335 -5.27 -12.58 -32.45
N THR A 336 -4.94 -13.66 -31.74
CA THR A 336 -4.70 -13.63 -30.29
C THR A 336 -3.47 -12.80 -29.93
N SER A 337 -2.38 -12.87 -30.70
CA SER A 337 -1.20 -12.03 -30.48
C SER A 337 -1.50 -10.53 -30.71
N ILE A 338 -2.21 -10.19 -31.80
CA ILE A 338 -2.60 -8.80 -32.09
C ILE A 338 -3.56 -8.27 -31.02
N LYS A 339 -4.57 -9.07 -30.62
CA LYS A 339 -5.49 -8.73 -29.52
C LYS A 339 -4.74 -8.57 -28.20
N GLY A 340 -3.79 -9.44 -27.89
CA GLY A 340 -2.99 -9.39 -26.66
C GLY A 340 -2.11 -8.14 -26.57
N ARG A 341 -1.56 -7.68 -27.70
CA ARG A 341 -0.84 -6.40 -27.78
C ARG A 341 -1.77 -5.20 -27.61
N LEU A 342 -2.92 -5.19 -28.28
CA LEU A 342 -3.89 -4.09 -28.21
C LEU A 342 -4.52 -3.96 -26.81
N TRP A 343 -4.93 -5.07 -26.18
CA TRP A 343 -5.40 -5.07 -24.80
C TRP A 343 -4.31 -4.63 -23.82
N GLY A 344 -3.04 -4.99 -24.06
CA GLY A 344 -1.90 -4.46 -23.30
C GLY A 344 -1.75 -2.94 -23.40
N ASN A 345 -2.02 -2.36 -24.57
CA ASN A 345 -2.04 -0.91 -24.76
C ASN A 345 -3.25 -0.25 -24.08
N VAL A 346 -4.45 -0.82 -24.22
CA VAL A 346 -5.65 -0.35 -23.49
C VAL A 346 -5.40 -0.34 -21.99
N PHE A 347 -4.83 -1.42 -21.46
CA PHE A 347 -4.41 -1.52 -20.06
C PHE A 347 -3.42 -0.43 -19.66
N LYS A 348 -2.40 -0.18 -20.49
CA LYS A 348 -1.43 0.90 -20.27
C LYS A 348 -2.13 2.25 -20.19
N TYR A 349 -2.98 2.58 -21.15
CA TYR A 349 -3.65 3.87 -21.21
C TYR A 349 -4.64 4.07 -20.05
N ALA A 350 -5.38 3.03 -19.66
CA ALA A 350 -6.26 3.08 -18.49
C ALA A 350 -5.47 3.32 -17.18
N LEU A 351 -4.25 2.76 -17.07
CA LEU A 351 -3.37 3.07 -15.95
C LEU A 351 -2.84 4.50 -15.97
N ASP A 352 -2.51 5.04 -17.15
CA ASP A 352 -2.07 6.42 -17.30
C ASP A 352 -3.19 7.44 -16.95
N LEU A 353 -4.46 7.00 -16.94
CA LEU A 353 -5.65 7.78 -16.55
C LEU A 353 -6.07 7.58 -15.08
N ASP A 354 -5.35 6.74 -14.31
CA ASP A 354 -5.72 6.33 -12.95
C ASP A 354 -7.09 5.59 -12.85
N GLU A 355 -7.61 5.08 -13.96
CA GLU A 355 -8.86 4.31 -14.02
C GLU A 355 -8.60 2.82 -13.77
N PHE A 356 -8.38 2.47 -12.49
CA PHE A 356 -7.94 1.12 -12.11
C PHE A 356 -8.97 0.01 -12.41
N TYR A 357 -10.27 0.32 -12.42
CA TYR A 357 -11.31 -0.67 -12.74
C TYR A 357 -11.32 -1.02 -14.22
N ASP A 358 -11.17 -0.02 -15.09
CA ASP A 358 -11.12 -0.23 -16.54
C ASP A 358 -9.80 -0.90 -16.95
N ALA A 359 -8.68 -0.56 -16.29
CA ALA A 359 -7.43 -1.30 -16.44
C ALA A 359 -7.59 -2.78 -16.05
N TYR A 360 -8.29 -3.07 -14.95
CA TYR A 360 -8.58 -4.45 -14.56
C TYR A 360 -9.45 -5.18 -15.60
N CYS A 361 -10.51 -4.54 -16.10
CA CYS A 361 -11.37 -5.10 -17.13
C CYS A 361 -10.59 -5.40 -18.42
N ALA A 362 -9.69 -4.51 -18.83
CA ALA A 362 -8.81 -4.70 -19.98
C ALA A 362 -7.86 -5.90 -19.81
N MET A 363 -7.30 -6.06 -18.61
CA MET A 363 -6.43 -7.19 -18.29
C MET A 363 -7.18 -8.53 -18.32
N VAL A 364 -8.39 -8.61 -17.75
CA VAL A 364 -9.19 -9.85 -17.75
C VAL A 364 -9.68 -10.22 -19.14
N SER A 365 -9.98 -9.21 -19.97
CA SER A 365 -10.46 -9.38 -21.34
C SER A 365 -9.35 -9.82 -22.32
N ASN A 366 -8.08 -9.81 -21.88
CA ASN A 366 -6.95 -10.20 -22.70
C ASN A 366 -6.93 -11.73 -22.95
N PRO A 367 -7.00 -12.19 -24.22
CA PRO A 367 -6.97 -13.61 -24.56
C PRO A 367 -5.56 -14.23 -24.45
N ASP A 368 -4.51 -13.40 -24.49
CA ASP A 368 -3.13 -13.87 -24.35
C ASP A 368 -2.71 -13.92 -22.88
N GLU A 369 -2.40 -15.13 -22.40
CA GLU A 369 -2.02 -15.37 -21.02
C GLU A 369 -0.66 -14.74 -20.68
N GLU A 370 0.31 -14.69 -21.61
CA GLU A 370 1.61 -14.06 -21.34
C GLU A 370 1.47 -12.55 -21.13
N SER A 371 0.79 -11.87 -22.06
CA SER A 371 0.48 -10.43 -21.94
C SER A 371 -0.35 -10.14 -20.69
N LYS A 372 -1.31 -11.00 -20.34
CA LYS A 372 -2.12 -10.87 -19.11
C LYS A 372 -1.26 -10.90 -17.85
N TYR A 373 -0.24 -11.77 -17.76
CA TYR A 373 0.67 -11.80 -16.61
C TYR A 373 1.62 -10.60 -16.56
N ILE A 374 2.10 -10.13 -17.71
CA ILE A 374 2.91 -8.91 -17.79
C ILE A 374 2.09 -7.71 -17.31
N CYS A 375 0.83 -7.60 -17.76
CA CYS A 375 -0.11 -6.58 -17.32
C CYS A 375 -0.38 -6.69 -15.82
N LEU A 376 -0.65 -7.89 -15.30
CA LEU A 376 -0.88 -8.12 -13.88
C LEU A 376 0.30 -7.65 -13.01
N ARG A 377 1.53 -8.02 -13.41
CA ARG A 377 2.73 -7.62 -12.69
C ARG A 377 2.90 -6.10 -12.71
N ARG A 378 2.66 -5.45 -13.86
CA ARG A 378 2.70 -3.98 -13.98
C ARG A 378 1.60 -3.33 -13.13
N PHE A 379 0.39 -3.88 -13.12
CA PHE A 379 -0.75 -3.42 -12.31
C PHE A 379 -0.40 -3.43 -10.82
N MET A 380 0.19 -4.53 -10.33
CA MET A 380 0.65 -4.63 -8.95
C MET A 380 1.73 -3.60 -8.62
N ILE A 381 2.67 -3.34 -9.53
CA ILE A 381 3.72 -2.32 -9.31
C ILE A 381 3.09 -0.94 -9.15
N VAL A 382 2.26 -0.53 -10.11
CA VAL A 382 1.61 0.80 -10.13
C VAL A 382 0.71 1.00 -8.92
N LEU A 383 -0.10 0.00 -8.54
CA LEU A 383 -0.96 0.10 -7.35
C LEU A 383 -0.20 0.30 -6.04
N HIS A 384 1.02 -0.24 -5.92
CA HIS A 384 1.87 0.02 -4.76
C HIS A 384 2.51 1.41 -4.82
N GLU A 385 3.01 1.82 -5.99
CA GLU A 385 3.62 3.14 -6.20
C GLU A 385 2.61 4.26 -5.92
N CYS A 386 1.37 4.11 -6.38
CA CYS A 386 0.29 5.06 -6.13
C CYS A 386 -0.31 4.95 -4.71
N GLY A 387 0.10 3.97 -3.90
CA GLY A 387 -0.44 3.73 -2.55
C GLY A 387 -1.93 3.35 -2.56
N ALA A 388 -2.51 3.02 -3.71
CA ALA A 388 -3.91 2.68 -3.93
C ALA A 388 -4.22 1.21 -3.56
N THR A 389 -3.56 0.70 -2.50
CA THR A 389 -3.64 -0.70 -2.07
C THR A 389 -5.00 -1.09 -1.51
N LYS A 390 -5.82 -0.11 -1.12
CA LYS A 390 -7.23 -0.33 -0.72
C LYS A 390 -8.07 -0.90 -1.86
N ILE A 391 -7.74 -0.58 -3.10
CA ILE A 391 -8.48 -1.05 -4.28
C ILE A 391 -8.33 -2.57 -4.45
N LEU A 392 -7.19 -3.15 -4.06
CA LEU A 392 -6.96 -4.60 -4.08
C LEU A 392 -7.88 -5.38 -3.13
N CYS A 393 -8.30 -4.74 -2.04
CA CYS A 393 -9.14 -5.34 -1.01
C CYS A 393 -10.64 -5.02 -1.19
N ASN A 394 -10.98 -4.15 -2.15
CA ASN A 394 -12.36 -3.78 -2.42
C ASN A 394 -13.06 -4.88 -3.23
N SER A 395 -14.30 -5.16 -2.84
CA SER A 395 -15.21 -6.14 -3.48
C SER A 395 -15.51 -5.88 -4.96
N HIS A 396 -15.10 -4.73 -5.49
CA HIS A 396 -15.28 -4.35 -6.89
C HIS A 396 -14.27 -5.01 -7.86
N LEU A 397 -13.16 -5.58 -7.37
CA LEU A 397 -12.17 -6.29 -8.21
C LEU A 397 -12.10 -7.78 -7.83
N PRO A 398 -13.10 -8.60 -8.18
CA PRO A 398 -12.99 -10.04 -7.98
C PRO A 398 -11.97 -10.56 -8.98
N PHE A 399 -10.70 -10.75 -8.59
CA PHE A 399 -9.61 -11.29 -9.42
C PHE A 399 -9.87 -12.75 -9.88
N ILE A 400 -10.97 -12.97 -10.62
CA ILE A 400 -11.49 -14.27 -11.04
C ILE A 400 -10.41 -15.01 -11.83
N GLY A 401 -9.96 -16.15 -11.30
CA GLY A 401 -8.91 -16.99 -11.90
C GLY A 401 -7.48 -16.45 -11.80
N LEU A 402 -7.26 -15.25 -11.25
CA LEU A 402 -5.93 -14.62 -11.11
C LEU A 402 -5.44 -14.55 -9.66
N ASN A 403 -6.27 -14.91 -8.68
CA ASN A 403 -5.97 -14.85 -7.24
C ASN A 403 -4.61 -15.46 -6.85
N HIS A 404 -4.34 -16.70 -7.26
CA HIS A 404 -3.09 -17.40 -6.93
C HIS A 404 -1.85 -16.69 -7.52
N LYS A 405 -1.98 -16.03 -8.67
CA LYS A 405 -0.87 -15.31 -9.31
C LYS A 405 -0.66 -13.93 -8.70
N VAL A 406 -1.74 -13.27 -8.27
CA VAL A 406 -1.65 -12.04 -7.48
C VAL A 406 -0.94 -12.33 -6.16
N GLU A 407 -1.34 -13.38 -5.44
CA GLU A 407 -0.66 -13.85 -4.22
C GLU A 407 0.82 -14.10 -4.48
N GLN A 408 1.15 -14.84 -5.55
CA GLN A 408 2.54 -15.10 -5.94
C GLN A 408 3.34 -13.81 -6.20
N GLU A 409 2.85 -12.90 -7.03
CA GLU A 409 3.55 -11.65 -7.34
C GLU A 409 3.70 -10.74 -6.10
N LEU A 410 2.67 -10.67 -5.25
CA LEU A 410 2.74 -9.95 -3.98
C LEU A 410 3.75 -10.58 -3.02
N ALA A 411 3.79 -11.91 -2.91
CA ALA A 411 4.77 -12.63 -2.10
C ALA A 411 6.19 -12.45 -2.63
N TRP A 412 6.37 -12.48 -3.96
CA TRP A 412 7.65 -12.17 -4.61
C TRP A 412 8.11 -10.74 -4.33
N LYS A 413 7.18 -9.78 -4.35
CA LYS A 413 7.48 -8.39 -3.99
C LYS A 413 7.82 -8.26 -2.51
N ALA A 414 7.09 -8.94 -1.64
CA ALA A 414 7.32 -8.93 -0.19
C ALA A 414 8.69 -9.50 0.19
N ALA A 415 9.12 -10.59 -0.47
CA ALA A 415 10.42 -11.21 -0.25
C ALA A 415 11.61 -10.32 -0.65
N ARG A 416 11.40 -9.36 -1.56
CA ARG A 416 12.45 -8.47 -2.10
C ARG A 416 12.39 -7.04 -1.59
N SER A 417 11.32 -6.68 -0.88
CA SER A 417 11.12 -5.32 -0.37
C SER A 417 11.66 -5.21 1.05
N ASP A 418 12.22 -4.05 1.38
CA ASP A 418 12.64 -3.77 2.75
C ASP A 418 11.43 -3.66 3.68
N ILE A 419 11.60 -4.11 4.92
CA ILE A 419 10.56 -4.15 5.96
C ILE A 419 10.01 -2.75 6.27
N SER A 420 10.81 -1.71 6.03
CA SER A 420 10.48 -0.30 6.24
C SER A 420 9.67 0.35 5.11
N THR A 421 9.44 -0.33 3.99
CA THR A 421 8.64 0.20 2.87
C THR A 421 7.19 0.42 3.30
N ARG A 422 6.65 1.61 3.02
CA ARG A 422 5.24 1.97 3.28
C ARG A 422 4.52 2.18 1.95
N PRO A 423 3.41 1.47 1.67
CA PRO A 423 2.76 0.44 2.49
C PRO A 423 3.55 -0.89 2.52
N ASN A 424 3.55 -1.58 3.67
CA ASN A 424 4.28 -2.84 3.83
C ASN A 424 3.59 -3.98 3.06
N PRO A 425 4.31 -4.70 2.18
CA PRO A 425 3.71 -5.72 1.32
C PRO A 425 3.18 -6.94 2.08
N TYR A 426 3.75 -7.31 3.24
CA TYR A 426 3.22 -8.40 4.07
C TYR A 426 1.89 -8.04 4.73
N LYS A 427 1.72 -6.78 5.17
CA LYS A 427 0.43 -6.31 5.71
C LYS A 427 -0.65 -6.28 4.64
N LEU A 428 -0.26 -5.99 3.39
CA LEU A 428 -1.16 -6.04 2.24
C LEU A 428 -1.55 -7.48 1.87
N LEU A 429 -0.57 -8.40 1.82
CA LEU A 429 -0.82 -9.83 1.63
C LEU A 429 -1.77 -10.38 2.69
N TYR A 430 -1.53 -10.03 3.95
CA TYR A 430 -2.42 -10.38 5.05
C TYR A 430 -3.85 -9.88 4.79
N ALA A 431 -4.03 -8.60 4.45
CA ALA A 431 -5.36 -8.06 4.17
C ALA A 431 -6.03 -8.76 2.99
N PHE A 432 -5.28 -9.04 1.92
CA PHE A 432 -5.76 -9.74 0.73
C PHE A 432 -6.25 -11.15 1.04
N GLU A 433 -5.46 -11.96 1.75
CA GLU A 433 -5.84 -13.32 2.12
C GLU A 433 -7.01 -13.36 3.13
N MET A 434 -7.10 -12.37 4.02
CA MET A 434 -8.25 -12.22 4.92
C MET A 434 -9.55 -11.95 4.14
N HIS A 435 -9.49 -11.17 3.05
CA HIS A 435 -10.65 -10.93 2.18
C HIS A 435 -11.05 -12.16 1.38
N GLN A 436 -10.09 -13.01 0.98
CA GLN A 436 -10.36 -14.28 0.28
C GLN A 436 -10.83 -15.40 1.20
N GLN A 437 -10.86 -15.19 2.52
CA GLN A 437 -11.18 -16.20 3.55
C GLN A 437 -10.14 -17.33 3.67
N ASN A 438 -8.91 -17.11 3.17
CA ASN A 438 -7.79 -18.03 3.32
C ASN A 438 -7.02 -17.75 4.62
N TRP A 439 -7.66 -18.02 5.77
CA TRP A 439 -7.14 -17.66 7.09
C TRP A 439 -5.75 -18.27 7.40
N ARG A 440 -5.45 -19.45 6.86
CA ARG A 440 -4.15 -20.13 7.05
C ARG A 440 -3.01 -19.43 6.32
N MET A 441 -3.24 -18.96 5.11
CA MET A 441 -2.23 -18.21 4.34
C MET A 441 -2.03 -16.82 4.94
N ALA A 442 -3.11 -16.16 5.38
CA ALA A 442 -3.04 -14.91 6.13
C ALA A 442 -2.17 -15.04 7.39
N ALA A 443 -2.37 -16.11 8.18
CA ALA A 443 -1.56 -16.40 9.37
C ALA A 443 -0.08 -16.61 9.02
N THR A 444 0.21 -17.34 7.94
CA THR A 444 1.58 -17.59 7.47
C THR A 444 2.29 -16.28 7.10
N TYR A 445 1.68 -15.41 6.29
CA TYR A 445 2.32 -14.17 5.86
C TYR A 445 2.58 -13.18 6.99
N ILE A 446 1.63 -13.03 7.93
CA ILE A 446 1.83 -12.12 9.06
C ILE A 446 2.83 -12.69 10.09
N TYR A 447 2.91 -14.02 10.21
CA TYR A 447 3.96 -14.66 11.00
C TYR A 447 5.35 -14.46 10.38
N LEU A 448 5.49 -14.63 9.07
CA LEU A 448 6.76 -14.36 8.35
C LEU A 448 7.20 -12.91 8.50
N TYR A 449 6.26 -11.97 8.47
CA TYR A 449 6.56 -10.58 8.79
C TYR A 449 7.11 -10.40 10.21
N SER A 450 6.53 -11.10 11.20
CA SER A 450 6.98 -11.05 12.58
C SER A 450 8.39 -11.65 12.80
N THR A 451 8.74 -12.71 12.06
CA THR A 451 10.07 -13.33 12.12
C THR A 451 11.12 -12.48 11.42
N LEU A 452 10.76 -11.82 10.31
CA LEU A 452 11.61 -10.85 9.65
C LEU A 452 11.91 -9.66 10.56
N LEU A 453 10.90 -9.09 11.23
CA LEU A 453 11.09 -8.04 12.24
C LEU A 453 12.06 -8.50 13.35
N LYS A 454 11.95 -9.75 13.81
CA LYS A 454 12.86 -10.34 14.80
C LYS A 454 14.31 -10.33 14.33
N SER A 455 14.56 -10.68 13.07
CA SER A 455 15.91 -10.68 12.49
C SER A 455 16.47 -9.26 12.32
N GLU A 456 15.65 -8.30 11.90
CA GLU A 456 16.07 -6.91 11.70
C GLU A 456 16.36 -6.20 13.04
N MET A 457 15.64 -6.53 14.11
CA MET A 457 15.91 -6.06 15.47
C MET A 457 17.27 -6.54 16.01
N SER A 458 17.76 -7.70 15.56
CA SER A 458 19.10 -8.19 15.91
C SER A 458 20.21 -7.40 15.21
N MET A 459 19.91 -6.72 14.10
CA MET A 459 20.88 -6.04 13.25
C MET A 459 20.83 -4.50 13.39
N SER A 460 19.66 -3.90 13.64
CA SER A 460 19.47 -2.46 13.72
C SER A 460 19.34 -1.97 15.16
N ALA A 461 20.34 -1.20 15.58
CA ALA A 461 20.51 -0.80 16.96
C ALA A 461 19.86 0.58 17.23
N TYR A 462 18.85 0.58 18.09
CA TYR A 462 18.50 1.60 19.10
C TYR A 462 17.33 2.58 18.93
N GLN A 463 16.85 2.98 17.74
CA GLN A 463 15.82 4.05 17.69
C GLN A 463 14.38 3.58 17.42
N ASN A 464 14.18 2.42 16.76
CA ASN A 464 12.84 1.92 16.41
C ASN A 464 12.45 0.61 17.12
N THR A 465 13.24 0.16 18.10
CA THR A 465 13.07 -1.17 18.70
C THR A 465 11.75 -1.33 19.46
N SER A 466 11.24 -0.29 20.14
CA SER A 466 9.92 -0.34 20.80
C SER A 466 8.77 -0.53 19.81
N LEU A 467 8.77 0.25 18.72
CA LEU A 467 7.75 0.20 17.69
C LEU A 467 7.82 -1.14 16.94
N ALA A 468 9.03 -1.62 16.62
CA ALA A 468 9.23 -2.92 15.98
C ALA A 468 8.78 -4.09 16.87
N LEU A 469 9.06 -4.06 18.18
CA LEU A 469 8.58 -5.06 19.14
C LEU A 469 7.05 -5.03 19.25
N GLN A 470 6.45 -3.84 19.29
CA GLN A 470 5.00 -3.70 19.31
C GLN A 470 4.36 -4.21 18.01
N GLU A 471 4.95 -3.90 16.85
CA GLU A 471 4.50 -4.43 15.56
C GLU A 471 4.66 -5.95 15.48
N ARG A 472 5.72 -6.52 16.05
CA ARG A 472 5.90 -7.97 16.16
C ARG A 472 4.82 -8.60 17.03
N LEU A 473 4.50 -8.01 18.19
CA LEU A 473 3.40 -8.48 19.05
C LEU A 473 2.05 -8.45 18.32
N ASN A 474 1.78 -7.35 17.62
CA ASN A 474 0.57 -7.20 16.79
C ASN A 474 0.54 -8.26 15.67
N GLY A 475 1.68 -8.56 15.05
CA GLY A 475 1.79 -9.60 14.01
C GLY A 475 1.53 -11.01 14.55
N ILE A 476 2.14 -11.38 15.68
CA ILE A 476 1.95 -12.70 16.31
C ILE A 476 0.50 -12.87 16.80
N SER A 477 -0.06 -11.85 17.46
CA SER A 477 -1.46 -11.88 17.89
C SER A 477 -2.44 -11.96 16.72
N ALA A 478 -2.18 -11.26 15.61
CA ALA A 478 -2.97 -11.41 14.39
C ALA A 478 -2.86 -12.82 13.81
N ALA A 479 -1.67 -13.44 13.81
CA ALA A 479 -1.48 -14.82 13.39
C ALA A 479 -2.31 -15.80 14.25
N ILE A 480 -2.25 -15.66 15.58
CA ILE A 480 -3.03 -16.48 16.52
C ILE A 480 -4.53 -16.32 16.26
N ASN A 481 -5.00 -15.09 16.08
CA ASN A 481 -6.41 -14.82 15.77
C ASN A 481 -6.84 -15.48 14.45
N CYS A 482 -6.00 -15.46 13.42
CA CYS A 482 -6.29 -16.12 12.15
C CYS A 482 -6.37 -17.64 12.29
N LEU A 483 -5.45 -18.24 13.06
CA LEU A 483 -5.45 -19.68 13.30
C LEU A 483 -6.68 -20.13 14.12
N HIS A 484 -7.19 -19.30 15.02
CA HIS A 484 -8.44 -19.57 15.75
C HIS A 484 -9.69 -19.55 14.85
N LEU A 485 -9.65 -18.89 13.68
CA LEU A 485 -10.73 -18.94 12.69
C LEU A 485 -10.71 -20.25 11.87
N VAL A 486 -9.56 -20.94 11.83
CA VAL A 486 -9.39 -22.24 11.16
C VAL A 486 -9.84 -23.36 12.09
N HIS A 487 -10.38 -24.44 11.52
CA HIS A 487 -10.70 -25.63 12.30
C HIS A 487 -9.45 -26.18 13.03
N PRO A 488 -9.53 -26.56 14.32
CA PRO A 488 -8.36 -26.90 15.16
C PRO A 488 -7.40 -27.96 14.56
N MET A 489 -7.94 -28.88 13.75
CA MET A 489 -7.16 -29.94 13.07
C MET A 489 -6.22 -29.43 11.98
N TYR A 490 -6.46 -28.24 11.42
CA TYR A 490 -5.69 -27.66 10.33
C TYR A 490 -4.98 -26.34 10.72
N ALA A 491 -5.03 -25.98 12.00
CA ALA A 491 -4.49 -24.74 12.53
C ALA A 491 -2.97 -24.83 12.78
N CYS A 492 -2.21 -24.96 11.69
CA CYS A 492 -0.75 -24.93 11.72
C CYS A 492 -0.17 -24.09 10.58
N ILE A 493 0.92 -23.39 10.87
CA ILE A 493 1.67 -22.60 9.88
C ILE A 493 2.74 -23.50 9.27
N ASP A 494 2.75 -23.61 7.95
CA ASP A 494 3.81 -24.30 7.22
C ASP A 494 4.92 -23.30 6.87
N VAL A 495 6.04 -23.39 7.58
CA VAL A 495 7.18 -22.48 7.39
C VAL A 495 7.99 -22.88 6.14
N GLN A 496 7.86 -24.13 5.66
CA GLN A 496 8.58 -24.57 4.45
C GLN A 496 8.02 -23.93 3.18
N MET A 497 6.71 -23.61 3.12
CA MET A 497 6.11 -22.86 2.02
C MET A 497 6.73 -21.46 1.83
N ALA A 498 7.28 -20.87 2.89
CA ALA A 498 8.04 -19.62 2.82
C ALA A 498 9.44 -19.82 2.21
N SER A 499 10.08 -20.96 2.47
CA SER A 499 11.37 -21.35 1.89
C SER A 499 11.28 -21.89 0.46
N GLN A 500 10.08 -22.32 0.04
CA GLN A 500 9.78 -22.81 -1.30
C GLN A 500 9.25 -21.74 -2.26
N LEU A 501 9.15 -20.47 -1.85
CA LEU A 501 9.15 -19.35 -2.81
C LEU A 501 10.48 -19.40 -3.57
N PRO A 502 10.51 -19.84 -4.84
CA PRO A 502 11.72 -20.45 -5.34
C PRO A 502 12.82 -19.43 -5.60
N ASN A 503 13.98 -19.67 -5.01
CA ASN A 503 15.27 -19.54 -5.68
C ASN A 503 15.36 -20.51 -6.89
N ALA A 504 14.34 -20.58 -7.75
CA ALA A 504 14.37 -21.29 -9.02
C ALA A 504 14.59 -20.26 -10.14
N SER A 505 15.84 -20.17 -10.55
CA SER A 505 16.28 -20.13 -11.95
C SER A 505 15.50 -19.25 -12.94
N HIS A 506 16.00 -18.03 -13.14
CA HIS A 506 16.29 -17.54 -14.49
C HIS A 506 17.79 -17.17 -14.57
N PRO A 507 18.42 -17.35 -15.74
CA PRO A 507 19.88 -17.35 -15.86
C PRO A 507 20.41 -15.91 -15.78
N SER A 508 20.86 -15.47 -14.62
CA SER A 508 21.69 -14.27 -14.55
C SER A 508 23.06 -14.59 -15.14
N LYS A 509 23.41 -13.93 -16.25
CA LYS A 509 24.75 -13.92 -16.84
C LYS A 509 25.77 -13.32 -15.85
N LYS A 510 26.21 -14.10 -14.87
CA LYS A 510 27.47 -13.89 -14.15
C LYS A 510 28.08 -15.25 -13.87
N ALA A 511 29.32 -15.41 -14.33
CA ALA A 511 30.09 -16.64 -14.29
C ALA A 511 30.18 -17.18 -12.85
N ARG A 512 29.84 -18.46 -12.67
CA ARG A 512 30.20 -19.22 -11.47
C ARG A 512 31.63 -19.71 -11.64
N THR A 513 32.51 -19.34 -10.72
CA THR A 513 33.80 -20.01 -10.55
C THR A 513 33.55 -21.30 -9.77
N LEU A 514 33.94 -22.40 -10.40
CA LEU A 514 33.92 -23.76 -9.90
C LEU A 514 34.98 -23.90 -8.79
N GLU A 515 34.56 -24.26 -7.57
CA GLU A 515 35.41 -25.03 -6.65
C GLU A 515 34.60 -26.19 -6.07
N GLU A 516 34.79 -27.35 -6.69
CA GLU A 516 34.51 -28.65 -6.10
C GLU A 516 35.44 -28.87 -4.91
N LYS A 517 34.87 -29.11 -3.72
CA LYS A 517 35.49 -30.03 -2.76
C LYS A 517 34.46 -31.00 -2.20
N SER A 518 34.87 -32.25 -2.30
CA SER A 518 34.20 -33.51 -2.08
C SER A 518 33.87 -33.84 -0.62
N GLY A 519 32.79 -34.60 -0.45
CA GLY A 519 32.78 -35.88 0.27
C GLY A 519 32.65 -35.84 1.80
N GLY A 520 31.53 -36.35 2.32
CA GLY A 520 31.38 -36.65 3.74
C GLY A 520 30.01 -37.21 4.12
N VAL A 521 29.81 -38.50 3.86
CA VAL A 521 28.98 -39.49 4.58
C VAL A 521 27.58 -39.06 5.05
N ASP A 522 26.59 -39.68 4.39
CA ASP A 522 25.19 -39.74 4.79
C ASP A 522 25.00 -40.05 6.28
N SER A 523 24.44 -39.07 7.00
CA SER A 523 23.66 -39.33 8.20
C SER A 523 22.46 -38.40 8.20
N GLN A 524 21.31 -39.00 7.95
CA GLN A 524 19.98 -38.43 8.07
C GLN A 524 19.87 -37.61 9.37
N THR A 525 19.98 -36.29 9.27
CA THR A 525 19.54 -35.40 10.35
C THR A 525 18.08 -35.09 10.07
N GLN A 526 17.24 -35.67 10.93
CA GLN A 526 15.79 -35.64 10.93
C GLN A 526 15.21 -34.25 10.62
N GLY A 527 14.14 -34.23 9.82
CA GLY A 527 13.37 -33.04 9.48
C GLY A 527 13.02 -32.22 10.72
N GLN A 528 13.58 -31.02 10.80
CA GLN A 528 13.29 -30.06 11.85
C GLN A 528 11.97 -29.35 11.54
N LYS A 529 10.96 -29.64 12.37
CA LYS A 529 9.63 -29.00 12.53
C LYS A 529 9.18 -28.05 11.41
N SER A 530 8.47 -28.57 10.42
CA SER A 530 7.86 -27.80 9.34
C SER A 530 6.56 -27.08 9.73
N TYR A 531 6.00 -27.38 10.91
CA TYR A 531 4.71 -26.85 11.37
C TYR A 531 4.84 -26.12 12.69
N VAL A 532 4.45 -24.84 12.71
CA VAL A 532 4.27 -24.06 13.95
C VAL A 532 2.81 -24.20 14.39
N VAL A 533 2.62 -24.71 15.61
CA VAL A 533 1.29 -24.93 16.23
C VAL A 533 0.90 -23.69 17.04
N ILE A 534 -0.40 -23.49 17.27
CA ILE A 534 -0.93 -22.38 18.10
C ILE A 534 -0.20 -22.28 19.45
N GLU A 535 0.05 -23.41 20.12
CA GLU A 535 0.75 -23.43 21.42
C GLU A 535 2.16 -22.82 21.35
N GLU A 536 2.93 -23.10 20.29
CA GLU A 536 4.27 -22.56 20.09
C GLU A 536 4.23 -21.05 19.80
N LEU A 537 3.19 -20.56 19.11
CA LEU A 537 2.98 -19.12 18.87
C LEU A 537 2.56 -18.38 20.12
N GLU A 538 1.71 -18.97 20.94
CA GLU A 538 1.33 -18.41 22.25
C GLU A 538 2.54 -18.30 23.17
N ASP A 539 3.42 -19.30 23.15
CA ASP A 539 4.67 -19.27 23.92
C ASP A 539 5.62 -18.18 23.40
N GLU A 540 5.77 -18.03 22.07
CA GLU A 540 6.55 -16.93 21.48
C GLU A 540 5.94 -15.55 21.78
N PHE A 541 4.61 -15.45 21.82
CA PHE A 541 3.90 -14.22 22.19
C PHE A 541 4.21 -13.83 23.64
N VAL A 542 4.10 -14.77 24.58
CA VAL A 542 4.40 -14.53 26.00
C VAL A 542 5.85 -14.08 26.17
N LEU A 543 6.81 -14.74 25.51
CA LEU A 543 8.22 -14.32 25.55
C LEU A 543 8.43 -12.92 24.99
N THR A 544 7.85 -12.63 23.82
CA THR A 544 7.97 -11.31 23.18
C THR A 544 7.34 -10.20 24.02
N SER A 545 6.25 -10.50 24.73
CA SER A 545 5.58 -9.54 25.61
C SER A 545 6.43 -9.21 26.85
N ALA A 546 7.13 -10.21 27.39
CA ALA A 546 8.10 -10.02 28.47
C ALA A 546 9.32 -9.21 27.98
N GLU A 547 9.84 -9.48 26.79
CA GLU A 547 10.90 -8.69 26.14
C GLU A 547 10.48 -7.22 25.98
N TYR A 548 9.26 -6.97 25.52
CA TYR A 548 8.72 -5.61 25.35
C TYR A 548 8.63 -4.85 26.67
N LEU A 549 8.16 -5.50 27.75
CA LEU A 549 8.06 -4.86 29.05
C LEU A 549 9.42 -4.60 29.70
N LEU A 550 10.40 -5.50 29.51
CA LEU A 550 11.78 -5.25 29.92
C LEU A 550 12.41 -4.07 29.16
N TYR A 551 12.11 -3.95 27.86
CA TYR A 551 12.53 -2.81 27.06
C TYR A 551 11.95 -1.49 27.60
N LEU A 552 10.64 -1.45 27.93
CA LEU A 552 10.01 -0.27 28.55
C LEU A 552 10.64 0.07 29.91
N ALA A 553 11.12 -0.93 30.65
CA ALA A 553 11.87 -0.76 31.89
C ALA A 553 13.36 -0.39 31.67
N ASN A 554 13.77 -0.07 30.43
CA ASN A 554 15.14 0.27 30.01
C ASN A 554 16.18 -0.84 30.23
N VAL A 555 15.76 -2.11 30.20
CA VAL A 555 16.66 -3.26 30.33
C VAL A 555 16.83 -3.94 28.97
N LYS A 556 18.07 -4.08 28.52
CA LYS A 556 18.37 -4.78 27.28
C LYS A 556 18.36 -6.28 27.52
N TRP A 557 17.33 -6.94 27.02
CA TRP A 557 17.32 -8.39 26.87
C TRP A 557 17.99 -8.77 25.54
N MET A 558 19.01 -9.62 25.59
CA MET A 558 19.64 -10.21 24.41
C MET A 558 19.44 -11.72 24.47
N ASN A 559 18.70 -12.28 23.52
CA ASN A 559 18.53 -13.73 23.38
C ASN A 559 19.89 -14.37 23.07
N THR A 560 20.60 -14.80 24.10
CA THR A 560 21.74 -15.71 23.98
C THR A 560 21.17 -17.11 24.06
N GLY A 561 21.31 -17.90 22.99
CA GLY A 561 20.64 -19.18 22.78
C GLY A 561 21.02 -20.31 23.74
N ASN A 562 20.81 -20.10 25.03
CA ASN A 562 21.02 -21.09 26.09
C ASN A 562 19.69 -21.68 26.55
N GLU A 563 19.72 -22.97 26.89
CA GLU A 563 18.58 -23.80 27.31
C GLU A 563 17.85 -23.33 28.59
N ASN A 564 18.29 -22.23 29.23
CA ASN A 564 17.71 -21.64 30.44
C ASN A 564 17.08 -20.25 30.23
N LEU A 565 16.63 -19.94 29.00
CA LEU A 565 16.03 -18.65 28.62
C LEU A 565 14.92 -18.16 29.59
N PRO A 566 13.92 -18.99 29.93
CA PRO A 566 12.79 -18.53 30.75
C PRO A 566 13.19 -18.18 32.19
N SER A 567 14.11 -18.93 32.80
CA SER A 567 14.55 -18.67 34.20
C SER A 567 15.30 -17.35 34.33
N HIS A 568 16.18 -17.02 33.36
CA HIS A 568 16.91 -15.75 33.37
C HIS A 568 15.98 -14.56 33.14
N LEU A 569 15.00 -14.72 32.25
CA LEU A 569 13.97 -13.72 31.96
C LEU A 569 13.14 -13.40 33.22
N VAL A 570 12.70 -14.44 33.93
CA VAL A 570 11.97 -14.32 35.19
C VAL A 570 12.80 -13.58 36.23
N ALA A 571 14.09 -13.89 36.38
CA ALA A 571 14.96 -13.20 37.33
C ALA A 571 15.07 -11.68 37.05
N LEU A 572 15.20 -11.31 35.77
CA LEU A 572 15.25 -9.91 35.32
C LEU A 572 13.90 -9.18 35.53
N LEU A 573 12.77 -9.84 35.25
CA LEU A 573 11.44 -9.28 35.51
C LEU A 573 11.22 -9.02 37.00
N VAL A 574 11.64 -9.96 37.86
CA VAL A 574 11.56 -9.84 39.32
C VAL A 574 12.45 -8.72 39.84
N GLU A 575 13.65 -8.53 39.28
CA GLU A 575 14.52 -7.40 39.62
C GLU A 575 13.84 -6.05 39.35
N LYS A 576 13.05 -5.95 38.28
CA LYS A 576 12.34 -4.72 37.87
C LYS A 576 10.91 -4.57 38.43
N ASN A 577 10.50 -5.42 39.37
CA ASN A 577 9.17 -5.41 40.00
C ASN A 577 7.99 -5.73 39.05
N LEU A 578 8.25 -6.40 37.92
CA LEU A 578 7.22 -6.82 36.96
C LEU A 578 6.69 -8.22 37.30
N TYR A 579 6.08 -8.35 38.48
CA TYR A 579 5.68 -9.63 39.05
C TYR A 579 4.58 -10.36 38.28
N ASP A 580 3.56 -9.64 37.79
CA ASP A 580 2.47 -10.22 37.01
C ASP A 580 3.01 -11.01 35.81
N MET A 581 3.96 -10.42 35.07
CA MET A 581 4.54 -11.05 33.89
C MET A 581 5.52 -12.17 34.21
N ALA A 582 6.29 -12.04 35.28
CA ALA A 582 7.13 -13.13 35.76
C ALA A 582 6.26 -14.36 36.09
N LEU A 583 5.12 -14.15 36.74
CA LEU A 583 4.18 -15.21 37.10
C LEU A 583 3.45 -15.79 35.88
N THR A 584 3.08 -15.00 34.87
CA THR A 584 2.50 -15.54 33.63
C THR A 584 3.49 -16.41 32.86
N VAL A 585 4.76 -16.00 32.78
CA VAL A 585 5.82 -16.80 32.15
C VAL A 585 6.01 -18.10 32.94
N ILE A 586 6.05 -18.01 34.27
CA ILE A 586 6.20 -19.18 35.15
C ILE A 586 5.07 -20.20 34.95
N LEU A 587 3.81 -19.74 34.93
CA LEU A 587 2.64 -20.61 34.78
C LEU A 587 2.56 -21.27 33.40
N ARG A 588 3.15 -20.65 32.37
CA ARG A 588 3.10 -21.16 30.99
C ARG A 588 4.20 -22.19 30.72
N PHE A 589 5.44 -21.91 31.13
CA PHE A 589 6.60 -22.74 30.76
C PHE A 589 6.90 -23.87 31.76
N TRP A 590 6.49 -23.75 33.03
CA TRP A 590 6.77 -24.78 34.04
C TRP A 590 5.50 -25.52 34.48
N LYS A 591 5.64 -26.84 34.64
CA LYS A 591 4.61 -27.72 35.21
C LYS A 591 5.11 -28.35 36.50
N ASP A 592 4.17 -28.64 37.41
CA ASP A 592 4.36 -29.40 38.64
C ASP A 592 5.50 -28.93 39.56
N SER A 593 6.55 -29.75 39.73
CA SER A 593 7.63 -29.52 40.69
C SER A 593 8.57 -28.40 40.27
N GLY A 594 8.73 -28.16 38.97
CA GLY A 594 9.48 -27.01 38.45
C GLY A 594 8.77 -25.69 38.75
N LEU A 595 7.45 -25.67 38.57
CA LEU A 595 6.59 -24.52 38.87
C LEU A 595 6.72 -24.12 40.35
N LYS A 596 6.64 -25.10 41.26
CA LYS A 596 6.78 -24.86 42.71
C LYS A 596 8.11 -24.21 43.06
N LYS A 597 9.23 -24.71 42.52
CA LYS A 597 10.57 -24.17 42.78
C LYS A 597 10.75 -22.74 42.28
N GLU A 598 10.28 -22.42 41.06
CA GLU A 598 10.41 -21.05 40.54
C GLU A 598 9.49 -20.08 41.29
N LEU A 599 8.27 -20.50 41.67
CA LEU A 599 7.42 -19.70 42.55
C LEU A 599 8.10 -19.41 43.89
N GLU A 600 8.67 -20.42 44.56
CA GLU A 600 9.43 -20.23 45.79
C GLU A 600 10.53 -19.16 45.59
N ARG A 601 11.30 -19.22 44.49
CA ARG A 601 12.34 -18.21 44.20
C ARG A 601 11.80 -16.79 44.00
N VAL A 602 10.70 -16.63 43.26
CA VAL A 602 10.09 -15.30 43.04
C VAL A 602 9.61 -14.71 44.37
N PHE A 603 8.89 -15.50 45.17
CA PHE A 603 8.39 -15.04 46.47
C PHE A 603 9.53 -14.75 47.46
N SER A 604 10.63 -15.52 47.44
CA SER A 604 11.85 -15.20 48.19
C SER A 604 12.43 -13.84 47.79
N ALA A 605 12.52 -13.56 46.48
CA ALA A 605 13.03 -12.29 45.98
C ALA A 605 12.10 -11.10 46.31
N MET A 606 10.78 -11.32 46.29
CA MET A 606 9.80 -10.32 46.75
C MET A 606 9.97 -10.03 48.25
N ALA A 607 10.13 -11.07 49.07
CA ALA A 607 10.32 -10.94 50.51
C ALA A 607 11.61 -10.17 50.84
N LEU A 608 12.71 -10.44 50.13
CA LEU A 608 13.97 -9.71 50.30
C LEU A 608 13.86 -8.22 50.01
N LYS A 609 13.00 -7.81 49.06
CA LYS A 609 12.77 -6.39 48.74
C LYS A 609 11.99 -5.64 49.82
N CYS A 610 11.13 -6.35 50.55
CA CYS A 610 10.35 -5.77 51.65
C CYS A 610 11.21 -5.36 52.87
N ILE A 611 12.50 -5.77 52.91
CA ILE A 611 13.42 -5.46 54.00
C ILE A 611 14.08 -4.09 53.75
N PRO A 612 14.11 -3.17 54.73
CA PRO A 612 14.79 -1.89 54.57
C PRO A 612 16.28 -2.10 54.26
N SER A 613 16.77 -1.56 53.14
CA SER A 613 18.20 -1.60 52.83
C SER A 613 18.99 -0.90 53.94
N LYS A 614 19.91 -1.63 54.58
CA LYS A 614 20.72 -1.18 55.74
C LYS A 614 21.69 -0.02 55.43
N TYR A 615 21.56 0.65 54.27
CA TYR A 615 22.44 1.72 53.78
C TYR A 615 21.91 3.14 53.95
N SER A 616 20.72 3.35 54.53
CA SER A 616 20.37 4.66 55.08
C SER A 616 20.82 4.72 56.54
N SER A 617 21.81 5.58 56.82
CA SER A 617 22.36 5.86 58.15
C SER A 617 21.29 6.08 59.22
N PRO A 618 21.52 5.65 60.47
CA PRO A 618 20.59 5.94 61.56
C PRO A 618 20.76 7.41 61.95
N ILE A 619 19.90 8.28 61.44
CA ILE A 619 19.70 9.59 62.08
C ILE A 619 18.95 9.32 63.38
N ILE A 620 19.72 9.39 64.46
CA ILE A 620 19.39 9.59 65.87
C ILE A 620 17.89 9.77 66.16
N GLY A 621 17.33 8.81 66.90
CA GLY A 621 16.24 9.03 67.84
C GLY A 621 14.82 8.79 67.35
N SER A 622 14.36 7.54 67.37
CA SER A 622 13.03 7.19 67.94
C SER A 622 12.78 5.67 67.88
N PRO A 623 12.39 5.04 69.01
CA PRO A 623 11.94 3.66 69.03
C PRO A 623 10.40 3.62 68.94
N SER A 624 9.85 3.33 67.76
CA SER A 624 8.51 2.73 67.58
C SER A 624 8.05 2.79 66.11
N LEU A 625 8.28 1.72 65.34
CA LEU A 625 7.41 1.40 64.21
C LEU A 625 6.28 0.50 64.75
N ARG A 626 5.34 1.13 65.45
CA ARG A 626 4.04 0.51 65.70
C ARG A 626 3.28 0.46 64.38
N LEU A 627 3.17 -0.74 63.84
CA LEU A 627 2.23 -1.11 62.77
C LEU A 627 0.83 -0.61 63.13
N MET A 628 0.34 0.38 62.38
CA MET A 628 -1.07 0.76 62.42
C MET A 628 -1.85 -0.08 61.41
N SER A 629 -2.67 -0.98 61.95
CA SER A 629 -3.87 -1.49 61.27
C SER A 629 -4.82 -0.31 61.05
N SER A 630 -5.05 0.10 59.80
CA SER A 630 -6.09 1.07 59.47
C SER A 630 -7.42 0.35 59.24
N LYS A 631 -8.39 0.62 60.12
CA LYS A 631 -9.82 0.42 59.88
C LYS A 631 -10.54 1.76 60.17
N ASN A 632 -11.21 2.26 59.14
CA ASN A 632 -12.33 3.23 59.13
C ASN A 632 -12.04 4.76 59.16
N GLY A 633 -12.73 5.49 58.29
CA GLY A 633 -13.07 6.92 58.47
C GLY A 633 -13.34 7.69 57.17
N ALA A 634 -14.54 8.25 57.01
CA ALA A 634 -15.07 8.87 55.80
C ALA A 634 -14.86 10.40 55.68
N MET A 635 -15.05 10.89 54.44
CA MET A 635 -15.52 12.21 53.99
C MET A 635 -14.58 13.44 53.83
N ILE A 636 -14.64 13.97 52.59
CA ILE A 636 -14.59 15.37 52.09
C ILE A 636 -13.24 16.09 51.95
N GLY A 637 -12.92 16.44 50.69
CA GLY A 637 -12.01 17.53 50.30
C GLY A 637 -11.56 17.39 48.84
N GLY A 638 -12.00 18.29 47.96
CA GLY A 638 -11.86 18.24 46.49
C GLY A 638 -10.47 18.54 45.89
N PRO A 639 -10.38 18.68 44.55
CA PRO A 639 -9.20 18.33 43.75
C PRO A 639 -8.33 19.54 43.37
N SER A 640 -7.01 19.31 43.20
CA SER A 640 -6.20 20.11 42.25
C SER A 640 -4.86 19.43 41.87
N ASP A 641 -4.75 19.20 40.56
CA ASP A 641 -3.64 19.15 39.61
C ASP A 641 -2.15 18.98 39.98
N VAL A 642 -1.57 18.01 39.23
CA VAL A 642 -0.35 18.04 38.39
C VAL A 642 0.94 18.62 38.98
N GLY A 643 1.88 17.72 39.28
CA GLY A 643 3.29 18.04 39.48
C GLY A 643 4.12 16.83 39.88
N VAL A 644 4.91 16.32 38.93
CA VAL A 644 5.88 15.23 39.02
C VAL A 644 6.72 15.29 40.31
N HIS A 645 6.58 14.32 41.20
CA HIS A 645 7.66 13.77 42.04
C HIS A 645 7.24 12.38 42.55
N SER A 646 7.84 11.32 41.99
CA SER A 646 7.68 9.94 42.45
C SER A 646 8.39 9.74 43.79
N ASN A 647 7.71 10.04 44.89
CA ASN A 647 8.05 9.54 46.22
C ASN A 647 6.81 8.88 46.79
N GLN A 648 6.57 7.62 46.43
CA GLN A 648 5.59 6.78 47.10
C GLN A 648 6.25 6.06 48.31
N PRO A 649 5.48 5.85 49.40
CA PRO A 649 6.01 5.35 50.66
C PRO A 649 6.29 3.85 50.57
N LYS A 650 7.28 3.37 51.34
CA LYS A 650 7.70 1.96 51.49
C LYS A 650 6.62 0.99 52.01
N SER A 651 5.34 1.39 52.03
CA SER A 651 4.21 0.60 52.52
C SER A 651 3.55 -0.28 51.45
N SER A 652 3.80 -0.04 50.16
CA SER A 652 3.13 -0.78 49.07
C SER A 652 3.67 -2.20 48.84
N GLU A 653 4.95 -2.46 49.14
CA GLU A 653 5.59 -3.75 48.81
C GLU A 653 5.02 -4.92 49.65
N TRP A 654 4.69 -4.66 50.91
CA TRP A 654 4.03 -5.63 51.80
C TRP A 654 2.60 -5.95 51.35
N GLU A 655 1.84 -4.95 50.90
CA GLU A 655 0.48 -5.12 50.37
C GLU A 655 0.48 -5.93 49.07
N VAL A 656 1.44 -5.66 48.19
CA VAL A 656 1.64 -6.41 46.94
C VAL A 656 1.99 -7.87 47.25
N LEU A 657 2.92 -8.13 48.17
CA LEU A 657 3.28 -9.48 48.61
C LEU A 657 2.08 -10.24 49.21
N GLU A 658 1.28 -9.58 50.05
CA GLU A 658 0.06 -10.14 50.63
C GLU A 658 -0.96 -10.53 49.55
N GLN A 659 -1.18 -9.65 48.57
CA GLN A 659 -2.12 -9.87 47.48
C GLN A 659 -1.71 -11.07 46.60
N TYR A 660 -0.42 -11.19 46.26
CA TYR A 660 0.08 -12.32 45.47
C TYR A 660 0.09 -13.62 46.29
N LEU A 661 0.49 -13.60 47.57
CA LEU A 661 0.41 -14.77 48.44
C LEU A 661 -1.02 -15.29 48.56
N GLY A 662 -2.00 -14.40 48.70
CA GLY A 662 -3.41 -14.77 48.75
C GLY A 662 -3.89 -15.50 47.49
N LYS A 663 -3.42 -15.09 46.31
CA LYS A 663 -3.75 -15.72 45.02
C LYS A 663 -3.06 -17.08 44.84
N TYR A 664 -1.77 -17.18 45.16
CA TYR A 664 -0.95 -18.35 44.83
C TYR A 664 -0.83 -19.41 45.93
N LYS A 665 -1.24 -19.12 47.19
CA LYS A 665 -1.25 -20.09 48.29
C LYS A 665 -2.03 -21.36 47.97
N LYS A 666 -3.12 -21.26 47.20
CA LYS A 666 -3.93 -22.42 46.78
C LYS A 666 -3.17 -23.39 45.87
N PHE A 667 -2.21 -22.88 45.09
CA PHE A 667 -1.39 -23.67 44.18
C PHE A 667 -0.16 -24.25 44.88
N HIS A 668 0.40 -23.53 45.85
CA HIS A 668 1.57 -23.97 46.61
C HIS A 668 1.48 -23.59 48.09
N GLY A 669 1.18 -24.59 48.93
CA GLY A 669 0.96 -24.43 50.37
C GLY A 669 2.18 -24.00 51.17
N ARG A 670 3.40 -24.26 50.67
CA ARG A 670 4.67 -23.85 51.33
C ARG A 670 5.09 -22.41 51.08
N LEU A 671 4.42 -21.64 50.21
CA LEU A 671 4.83 -20.24 49.93
C LEU A 671 4.93 -19.36 51.18
N PRO A 672 3.97 -19.40 52.14
CA PRO A 672 4.09 -18.62 53.36
C PRO A 672 5.31 -19.01 54.20
N VAL A 673 5.66 -20.31 54.22
CA VAL A 673 6.85 -20.84 54.92
C VAL A 673 8.11 -20.23 54.34
N VAL A 674 8.25 -20.26 53.01
CA VAL A 674 9.42 -19.72 52.30
C VAL A 674 9.56 -18.21 52.48
N VAL A 675 8.46 -17.47 52.46
CA VAL A 675 8.48 -16.03 52.74
C VAL A 675 8.90 -15.75 54.19
N ALA A 676 8.35 -16.48 55.17
CA ALA A 676 8.74 -16.30 56.56
C ALA A 676 10.21 -16.70 56.82
N GLU A 677 10.65 -17.80 56.23
CA GLU A 677 12.04 -18.29 56.29
C GLU A 677 13.01 -17.25 55.71
N THR A 678 12.71 -16.70 54.54
CA THR A 678 13.58 -15.70 53.87
C THR A 678 13.66 -14.38 54.64
N LEU A 679 12.56 -13.92 55.23
CA LEU A 679 12.54 -12.74 56.08
C LEU A 679 13.40 -12.94 57.34
N LEU A 680 13.17 -14.04 58.06
CA LEU A 680 13.89 -14.36 59.30
C LEU A 680 15.38 -14.66 59.06
N CYS A 681 15.71 -15.32 57.94
CA CYS A 681 17.09 -15.58 57.54
C CYS A 681 17.88 -14.29 57.25
N SER A 682 17.19 -13.26 56.75
CA SER A 682 17.82 -11.99 56.35
C SER A 682 17.95 -11.01 57.51
N ASP A 683 16.93 -10.97 58.38
CA ASP A 683 16.96 -10.21 59.63
C ASP A 683 16.27 -11.00 60.75
N PRO A 684 17.04 -11.62 61.67
CA PRO A 684 16.47 -12.37 62.79
C PRO A 684 15.57 -11.52 63.69
N GLN A 685 15.76 -10.19 63.73
CA GLN A 685 15.00 -9.28 64.59
C GLN A 685 13.70 -8.75 63.95
N ILE A 686 13.39 -9.14 62.70
CA ILE A 686 12.19 -8.63 62.01
C ILE A 686 10.90 -9.21 62.61
N GLU A 687 9.94 -8.35 62.99
CA GLU A 687 8.61 -8.82 63.39
C GLU A 687 7.83 -9.21 62.13
N LEU A 688 7.36 -10.47 62.07
CA LEU A 688 6.55 -10.95 60.96
C LEU A 688 5.19 -10.22 60.95
N PRO A 689 4.70 -9.76 59.78
CA PRO A 689 3.40 -9.12 59.69
C PRO A 689 2.26 -10.02 60.19
N LEU A 690 1.27 -9.40 60.84
CA LEU A 690 0.12 -10.12 61.42
C LEU A 690 -0.62 -10.97 60.37
N TRP A 691 -0.84 -10.43 59.18
CA TRP A 691 -1.48 -11.15 58.08
C TRP A 691 -0.70 -12.43 57.68
N LEU A 692 0.64 -12.41 57.78
CA LEU A 692 1.49 -13.56 57.47
C LEU A 692 1.38 -14.60 58.58
N THR A 693 1.40 -14.15 59.84
CA THR A 693 1.20 -15.06 60.98
C THR A 693 -0.20 -15.68 60.98
N ASP A 694 -1.22 -14.95 60.52
CA ASP A 694 -2.58 -15.44 60.37
C ASP A 694 -2.68 -16.56 59.31
N TYR A 695 -1.83 -16.53 58.28
CA TYR A 695 -1.77 -17.62 57.29
C TYR A 695 -1.28 -18.94 57.87
N PHE A 696 -0.43 -18.92 58.91
CA PHE A 696 0.04 -20.12 59.63
C PHE A 696 -0.88 -20.53 60.76
N LYS A 697 -1.43 -19.56 61.51
CA LYS A 697 -2.36 -19.84 62.60
C LYS A 697 -3.70 -20.39 62.10
N GLY A 698 -3.95 -20.28 60.79
CA GLY A 698 -5.25 -20.55 60.18
C GLY A 698 -6.27 -19.53 60.66
N ALA A 699 -7.23 -19.17 59.82
CA ALA A 699 -8.29 -18.24 60.22
C ALA A 699 -9.20 -18.86 61.29
N ARG A 700 -8.74 -18.93 62.55
CA ARG A 700 -9.44 -19.32 63.80
C ARG A 700 -10.62 -20.28 63.60
N ARG A 701 -10.43 -21.39 62.88
CA ARG A 701 -11.49 -22.37 62.62
C ARG A 701 -11.03 -23.81 62.87
N GLU A 702 -11.73 -24.40 63.84
CA GLU A 702 -11.97 -25.83 64.09
C GLU A 702 -10.82 -26.71 64.59
N ARG A 703 -9.56 -26.48 64.18
CA ARG A 703 -8.41 -27.26 64.71
C ARG A 703 -7.59 -26.44 65.69
N ARG A 704 -7.37 -26.98 66.91
CA ARG A 704 -6.61 -26.32 68.00
C ARG A 704 -5.30 -27.06 68.33
N ASP A 705 -4.91 -28.00 67.49
CA ASP A 705 -3.61 -28.67 67.49
C ASP A 705 -2.63 -27.98 66.52
N MET A 706 -1.34 -28.27 66.63
CA MET A 706 -0.30 -27.65 65.80
C MET A 706 -0.12 -28.35 64.44
N SER A 707 -1.06 -29.22 64.05
CA SER A 707 -0.98 -30.05 62.84
C SER A 707 -1.86 -29.52 61.71
N GLY A 708 -1.35 -29.55 60.48
CA GLY A 708 -2.13 -29.16 59.31
C GLY A 708 -1.42 -29.49 57.99
N GLN A 709 -1.62 -28.65 56.98
CA GLN A 709 -0.91 -28.75 55.70
C GLN A 709 0.24 -27.76 55.65
N GLU A 710 1.40 -28.19 55.13
CA GLU A 710 2.59 -27.43 54.66
C GLU A 710 2.92 -26.07 55.35
N SER A 711 2.02 -25.07 55.37
CA SER A 711 2.07 -23.84 56.18
C SER A 711 1.38 -23.99 57.55
N ASP A 712 1.94 -24.81 58.44
CA ASP A 712 1.35 -25.11 59.75
C ASP A 712 1.82 -24.19 60.88
N PRO A 713 1.05 -24.10 61.98
CA PRO A 713 1.53 -23.49 63.23
C PRO A 713 2.85 -24.11 63.72
N ALA A 714 3.03 -25.43 63.54
CA ALA A 714 4.28 -26.11 63.84
C ALA A 714 5.44 -25.74 62.89
N ALA A 715 5.15 -25.35 61.64
CA ALA A 715 6.17 -24.84 60.73
C ALA A 715 6.64 -23.46 61.19
N LEU A 716 5.71 -22.57 61.58
CA LEU A 716 6.05 -21.26 62.16
C LEU A 716 6.81 -21.38 63.48
N PHE A 717 6.41 -22.31 64.36
CA PHE A 717 7.14 -22.59 65.59
C PHE A 717 8.59 -23.03 65.32
N ARG A 718 8.79 -23.95 64.37
CA ARG A 718 10.14 -24.38 63.96
C ARG A 718 10.96 -23.23 63.43
N LEU A 719 10.41 -22.41 62.52
CA LEU A 719 11.11 -21.23 62.01
C LEU A 719 11.53 -20.27 63.14
N TYR A 720 10.67 -20.00 64.12
CA TYR A 720 11.07 -19.15 65.25
C TYR A 720 12.18 -19.77 66.11
N VAL A 721 12.16 -21.09 66.34
CA VAL A 721 13.23 -21.78 67.08
C VAL A 721 14.54 -21.74 66.29
N ASP A 722 14.50 -22.05 65.00
CA ASP A 722 15.68 -22.15 64.13
C ASP A 722 16.38 -20.79 63.93
N TYR A 723 15.62 -19.68 63.89
CA TYR A 723 16.16 -18.32 63.74
C TYR A 723 16.34 -17.56 65.06
N GLY A 724 16.22 -18.22 66.23
CA GLY A 724 16.54 -17.64 67.53
C GLY A 724 15.48 -16.69 68.12
N ARG A 725 14.24 -16.75 67.63
CA ARG A 725 13.07 -16.01 68.14
C ARG A 725 12.35 -16.78 69.25
N TYR A 726 13.09 -17.03 70.32
CA TYR A 726 12.62 -17.78 71.48
C TYR A 726 11.39 -17.19 72.20
N PRO A 727 11.22 -15.86 72.36
CA PRO A 727 10.03 -15.35 73.03
C PRO A 727 8.76 -15.60 72.22
N GLU A 728 8.76 -15.32 70.92
CA GLU A 728 7.60 -15.55 70.04
C GLU A 728 7.30 -17.04 69.86
N ALA A 729 8.33 -17.89 69.79
CA ALA A 729 8.15 -19.34 69.79
C ALA A 729 7.43 -19.82 71.06
N THR A 730 7.85 -19.32 72.23
CA THR A 730 7.27 -19.69 73.53
C THR A 730 5.84 -19.16 73.66
N GLU A 731 5.58 -17.93 73.24
CA GLU A 731 4.23 -17.33 73.23
C GLU A 731 3.27 -18.08 72.30
N LEU A 732 3.72 -18.46 71.10
CA LEU A 732 2.90 -19.25 70.18
C LEU A 732 2.58 -20.64 70.75
N LEU A 733 3.54 -21.30 71.39
CA LEU A 733 3.30 -22.58 72.05
C LEU A 733 2.31 -22.44 73.23
N LEU A 734 2.45 -21.39 74.04
CA LEU A 734 1.53 -21.08 75.14
C LEU A 734 0.11 -20.83 74.62
N GLU A 735 -0.04 -20.00 73.58
CA GLU A 735 -1.34 -19.70 72.97
C GLU A 735 -2.09 -20.98 72.56
N TYR A 736 -1.39 -21.95 71.96
CA TYR A 736 -1.99 -23.22 71.54
C TYR A 736 -2.23 -24.20 72.69
N ILE A 737 -1.35 -24.26 73.71
CA ILE A 737 -1.57 -25.09 74.90
C ILE A 737 -2.76 -24.56 75.71
N GLU A 738 -2.89 -23.24 75.86
CA GLU A 738 -4.01 -22.60 76.54
C GLU A 738 -5.31 -22.71 75.72
N ALA A 739 -5.25 -22.54 74.40
CA ALA A 739 -6.39 -22.76 73.51
C ALA A 739 -6.86 -24.22 73.53
N TYR A 740 -5.94 -25.18 73.70
CA TYR A 740 -6.23 -26.59 73.87
C TYR A 740 -6.85 -26.91 75.25
N ALA A 741 -6.35 -26.28 76.31
CA ALA A 741 -6.91 -26.42 77.66
C ALA A 741 -8.33 -25.84 77.76
N SER A 742 -8.59 -24.72 77.08
CA SER A 742 -9.87 -23.97 77.08
C SER A 742 -10.88 -24.43 76.01
N MET A 743 -10.88 -25.72 75.65
CA MET A 743 -11.79 -26.26 74.63
C MET A 743 -13.26 -26.28 75.09
N ARG A 744 -14.20 -25.92 74.21
CA ARG A 744 -15.64 -26.00 74.49
C ARG A 744 -16.09 -27.47 74.66
N PRO A 745 -17.20 -27.77 75.36
CA PRO A 745 -17.65 -29.14 75.66
C PRO A 745 -17.74 -30.08 74.44
N ALA A 746 -18.18 -29.58 73.28
CA ALA A 746 -18.23 -30.35 72.04
C ALA A 746 -16.84 -30.76 71.49
N GLY A 747 -15.80 -29.98 71.78
CA GLY A 747 -14.41 -30.26 71.36
C GLY A 747 -13.69 -31.24 72.28
N ILE A 748 -14.16 -31.44 73.52
CA ILE A 748 -13.57 -32.39 74.48
C ILE A 748 -13.65 -33.83 73.94
N ILE A 749 -14.68 -34.16 73.17
CA ILE A 749 -14.83 -35.46 72.52
C ILE A 749 -13.71 -35.70 71.49
N HIS A 750 -13.36 -34.67 70.72
CA HIS A 750 -12.24 -34.75 69.77
C HIS A 750 -10.90 -34.81 70.48
N ARG A 751 -10.75 -34.07 71.58
CA ARG A 751 -9.56 -34.08 72.43
C ARG A 751 -9.26 -35.45 73.03
N LYS A 752 -10.30 -36.20 73.41
CA LYS A 752 -10.20 -37.55 73.99
C LYS A 752 -9.97 -38.66 72.96
N ARG A 753 -10.01 -38.36 71.66
CA ARG A 753 -9.73 -39.37 70.62
C ARG A 753 -8.23 -39.66 70.53
N PRO A 754 -7.83 -40.93 70.38
CA PRO A 754 -6.42 -41.27 70.17
C PRO A 754 -5.90 -40.59 68.90
N PHE A 755 -4.68 -40.03 68.97
CA PHE A 755 -3.99 -39.33 67.88
C PHE A 755 -4.68 -38.07 67.33
N ALA A 756 -5.68 -37.52 68.02
CA ALA A 756 -6.39 -36.33 67.55
C ALA A 756 -5.62 -35.03 67.73
N THR A 757 -4.48 -35.06 68.42
CA THR A 757 -3.70 -33.87 68.77
C THR A 757 -2.22 -34.14 68.55
N TRP A 758 -1.58 -33.32 67.73
CA TRP A 758 -0.14 -33.41 67.51
C TRP A 758 0.54 -32.07 67.79
N PHE A 759 1.68 -32.15 68.48
CA PHE A 759 2.55 -31.03 68.81
C PHE A 759 3.99 -31.41 68.46
N PRO A 760 4.83 -30.46 68.02
CA PRO A 760 6.18 -30.73 67.56
C PRO A 760 7.15 -30.90 68.75
N TYR A 761 7.04 -32.02 69.48
CA TYR A 761 7.84 -32.29 70.68
C TYR A 761 9.35 -32.20 70.45
N THR A 762 9.84 -32.64 69.28
CA THR A 762 11.25 -32.52 68.90
C THR A 762 11.71 -31.07 68.80
N ALA A 763 10.89 -30.19 68.22
CA ALA A 763 11.20 -28.76 68.13
C ALA A 763 11.12 -28.08 69.52
N ILE A 764 10.24 -28.57 70.41
CA ILE A 764 10.14 -28.10 71.80
C ILE A 764 11.40 -28.49 72.59
N GLU A 765 11.88 -29.72 72.41
CA GLU A 765 13.16 -30.17 72.98
C GLU A 765 14.33 -29.34 72.44
N CYS A 766 14.36 -29.06 71.13
CA CYS A 766 15.34 -28.15 70.54
C CYS A 766 15.28 -26.76 71.19
N LEU A 767 14.09 -26.16 71.35
CA LEU A 767 13.92 -24.88 72.04
C LEU A 767 14.48 -24.93 73.48
N TRP A 768 14.20 -26.01 74.20
CA TRP A 768 14.70 -26.21 75.56
C TRP A 768 16.23 -26.25 75.61
N CYS A 769 16.86 -27.00 74.71
CA CYS A 769 18.32 -27.09 74.60
C CYS A 769 18.94 -25.73 74.24
N HIS A 770 18.38 -25.02 73.25
CA HIS A 770 18.87 -23.69 72.84
C HIS A 770 18.74 -22.65 73.97
N LEU A 771 17.66 -22.69 74.76
CA LEU A 771 17.52 -21.84 75.95
C LEU A 771 18.58 -22.17 77.01
N GLU A 772 18.89 -23.45 77.23
CA GLU A 772 19.95 -23.87 78.15
C GLU A 772 21.35 -23.45 77.68
N GLU A 773 21.59 -23.48 76.37
CA GLU A 773 22.84 -23.01 75.77
C GLU A 773 22.95 -21.49 75.85
N ALA A 774 21.88 -20.74 75.58
CA ALA A 774 21.86 -19.29 75.74
C ALA A 774 22.11 -18.84 77.18
N ILE A 775 21.56 -19.56 78.17
CA ILE A 775 21.82 -19.34 79.60
C ILE A 775 23.30 -19.60 79.92
N ARG A 776 23.87 -20.71 79.42
CA ARG A 776 25.28 -21.05 79.61
C ARG A 776 26.23 -20.05 78.95
N ALA A 777 25.83 -19.49 77.81
CA ALA A 777 26.60 -18.49 77.05
C ALA A 777 26.44 -17.04 77.58
N GLY A 778 25.54 -16.81 78.55
CA GLY A 778 25.32 -15.48 79.14
C GLY A 778 24.51 -14.51 78.28
N HIS A 779 23.87 -14.98 77.21
CA HIS A 779 23.00 -14.17 76.38
C HIS A 779 21.61 -14.03 77.02
N MET A 780 21.26 -12.82 77.49
CA MET A 780 19.96 -12.49 78.11
C MET A 780 19.46 -13.56 79.11
N PRO A 781 20.25 -13.91 80.14
CA PRO A 781 19.98 -15.07 81.00
C PRO A 781 18.68 -14.94 81.78
N GLU A 782 18.31 -13.74 82.21
CA GLU A 782 17.06 -13.50 82.95
C GLU A 782 15.81 -13.79 82.11
N GLN A 783 15.84 -13.40 80.83
CA GLN A 783 14.74 -13.68 79.89
C GLN A 783 14.68 -15.16 79.53
N CYS A 784 15.83 -15.79 79.26
CA CYS A 784 15.88 -17.22 78.96
C CYS A 784 15.41 -18.09 80.13
N VAL A 785 15.78 -17.74 81.37
CA VAL A 785 15.29 -18.43 82.59
C VAL A 785 13.78 -18.25 82.75
N LYS A 786 13.25 -17.04 82.49
CA LYS A 786 11.81 -16.78 82.54
C LYS A 786 11.05 -17.58 81.47
N LEU A 787 11.55 -17.61 80.23
CA LEU A 787 10.95 -18.39 79.14
C LEU A 787 10.99 -19.89 79.44
N LYS A 788 12.10 -20.39 79.98
CA LYS A 788 12.24 -21.80 80.40
C LYS A 788 11.24 -22.17 81.50
N ALA A 789 11.03 -21.29 82.48
CA ALA A 789 10.04 -21.49 83.54
C ALA A 789 8.61 -21.53 82.99
N LEU A 790 8.27 -20.64 82.05
CA LEU A 790 6.97 -20.62 81.37
C LEU A 790 6.74 -21.89 80.54
N LEU A 791 7.75 -22.31 79.78
CA LEU A 791 7.72 -23.53 78.97
C LEU A 791 7.52 -24.78 79.85
N HIS A 792 8.25 -24.87 80.96
CA HIS A 792 8.11 -25.96 81.93
C HIS A 792 6.70 -25.99 82.54
N GLY A 793 6.18 -24.83 82.96
CA GLY A 793 4.82 -24.73 83.51
C GLY A 793 3.74 -25.15 82.50
N ALA A 794 3.89 -24.77 81.23
CA ALA A 794 2.97 -25.13 80.16
C ALA A 794 3.00 -26.62 79.79
N LEU A 795 4.19 -27.23 79.78
CA LEU A 795 4.32 -28.67 79.54
C LEU A 795 3.78 -29.49 80.71
N GLN A 796 4.00 -29.05 81.96
CA GLN A 796 3.43 -29.68 83.14
C GLN A 796 1.90 -29.59 83.16
N SER A 797 1.33 -28.42 82.87
CA SER A 797 -0.13 -28.26 82.82
C SER A 797 -0.74 -29.16 81.75
N ARG A 798 -0.08 -29.28 80.59
CA ARG A 798 -0.47 -30.21 79.52
C ARG A 798 -0.37 -31.67 79.94
N LEU A 799 0.70 -32.08 80.63
CA LEU A 799 0.86 -33.46 81.11
C LEU A 799 -0.24 -33.84 82.11
N ILE A 800 -0.53 -32.96 83.07
CA ILE A 800 -1.63 -33.15 84.04
C ILE A 800 -2.97 -33.29 83.30
N LEU A 801 -3.18 -32.46 82.28
CA LEU A 801 -4.39 -32.45 81.47
C LEU A 801 -4.56 -33.73 80.63
N LEU A 802 -3.47 -34.24 80.04
CA LEU A 802 -3.44 -35.53 79.33
C LEU A 802 -3.65 -36.73 80.29
N GLU A 803 -3.12 -36.65 81.51
CA GLU A 803 -3.35 -37.66 82.54
C GLU A 803 -4.83 -37.69 82.97
N ALA A 804 -5.47 -36.53 83.12
CA ALA A 804 -6.90 -36.44 83.39
C ALA A 804 -7.74 -37.01 82.23
N ASP A 805 -7.43 -36.66 80.97
CA ASP A 805 -8.15 -37.19 79.80
C ASP A 805 -7.96 -38.70 79.62
N SER A 806 -6.78 -39.24 79.93
CA SER A 806 -6.53 -40.69 79.85
C SER A 806 -7.29 -41.45 80.93
N LYS A 807 -7.36 -40.94 82.16
CA LYS A 807 -8.19 -41.52 83.23
C LYS A 807 -9.68 -41.48 82.88
N ASP A 808 -10.16 -40.35 82.35
CA ASP A 808 -11.55 -40.21 81.92
C ASP A 808 -11.92 -41.18 80.78
N THR A 809 -11.04 -41.36 79.80
CA THR A 809 -11.28 -42.28 78.67
C THR A 809 -11.32 -43.73 79.13
N VAL A 810 -10.42 -44.14 80.03
CA VAL A 810 -10.42 -45.47 80.66
C VAL A 810 -11.69 -45.70 81.49
N CYS A 811 -12.13 -44.71 82.28
CA CYS A 811 -13.39 -44.79 83.04
C CYS A 811 -14.65 -44.84 82.17
N SER A 812 -14.61 -44.31 80.94
CA SER A 812 -15.73 -44.36 80.00
C SER A 812 -15.81 -45.64 79.15
N ALA A 813 -14.75 -46.45 79.17
CA ALA A 813 -14.63 -47.69 78.39
C ALA A 813 -14.90 -48.97 79.20
N GLY A 814 -14.95 -48.88 80.52
CA GLY A 814 -15.48 -49.91 81.43
C GLY A 814 -16.93 -49.63 81.77
#